data_AF-A0AAN8CPL4-F1
#
_entry.id   AF-A0AAN8CPL4-F1
#
_cell.length_a   1.000
_cell.length_b   1.000
_cell.length_c   1.000
_cell.angle_alpha   90.00
_cell.angle_beta   90.00
_cell.angle_gamma   90.00
#
_symmetry.space_group_name_H-M   'P 1'
#
loop_
_entity.id
_entity.type
_entity.pdbx_description
1 polymer ?
#
loop_
_entity_poly.entity_id
_entity_poly.type
_entity_poly.pdbx_seq_one_letter_code
_entity_poly.pdbx_strand_id
1 'polypeptide(L)'
;MKCGVKFTFTKRRHHCRACGKVFCALCSNVKFRLTHLDGKEGRVCVCCHSTLLKRTSPRGKRRVWFADEILPLKQSESAPTTPVRGFSPLMRRALGGPSRSPGGSPQIRRALRPHGTNINEACGPYGWGTTVSSSANLIPLEGLPPILTSTGVKGDYTVEEQPSETLLIQELESGRPKPLVFVLNANLLAMVKLVNYVNRKCWCVTTKGMHAVGQVEVVVLLQCLPEEKSFPKDIFSHFIQLYRDTFTGKVVKHLSLSLLGSSFLGSTEHAGFLYVRSTLQSLQGLPLPNQPYLFGLLVHRAELTWAKAFPLRLMLRLGAEYRFYPCPLYSVRFRKPLFGEIGHTIMRLLVDFRNYRYSLPMVPGLTVDLEAQKTNIKLPTTGYNELMKALNKSNEHVLAIGACFNETADSHLICVQAEDGQYQTQAISIHNQPRKVTGSCFFIFSSALKASAGYLAKSSIVEDGLMVQITVETMAELRRAMREMKDYTVTCGRLDQSESQELVCVQWVEDKCTVNKGVISPIDGKSMESISSTKMFQKSEYKENGKIIRWTEVFFLQRGDLPKRGASESAEHDRLTERIARAFCLALCPHLKLLKEDGMAKLGLRVAFESQEVGFVAGSNGLPLPARYLNALDSVLIPVIQSRGHKRGDEPFVMELIFYILENIT
;
A
#
# COMPACT_ATOMS: atom_id res chain seq x y z
N MET A 1 -40.04 9.05 -52.02
CA MET A 1 -40.65 9.84 -50.93
C MET A 1 -40.87 8.93 -49.74
N LYS A 2 -40.68 9.36 -48.47
CA LYS A 2 -40.78 8.43 -47.32
C LYS A 2 -41.96 8.67 -46.35
N CYS A 3 -42.74 9.74 -46.50
CA CYS A 3 -43.89 10.01 -45.62
C CYS A 3 -45.25 9.52 -46.14
N GLY A 4 -45.31 8.78 -47.26
CA GLY A 4 -46.57 8.20 -47.80
C GLY A 4 -47.61 9.19 -48.33
N VAL A 5 -47.41 10.51 -48.17
CA VAL A 5 -48.37 11.54 -48.61
C VAL A 5 -48.14 11.94 -50.07
N LYS A 6 -49.21 12.04 -50.87
CA LYS A 6 -49.17 12.68 -52.21
C LYS A 6 -48.96 14.19 -52.06
N PHE A 7 -47.87 14.71 -52.63
CA PHE A 7 -47.60 16.15 -52.66
C PHE A 7 -48.48 16.85 -53.71
N THR A 8 -48.98 18.04 -53.36
CA THR A 8 -49.84 18.90 -54.19
C THR A 8 -49.28 20.32 -54.19
N PHE A 9 -49.84 21.25 -54.97
CA PHE A 9 -49.43 22.67 -54.94
C PHE A 9 -49.50 23.29 -53.53
N THR A 10 -50.45 22.87 -52.70
CA THR A 10 -50.57 23.30 -51.29
C THR A 10 -49.71 22.48 -50.32
N LYS A 11 -49.26 21.27 -50.69
CA LYS A 11 -48.37 20.41 -49.90
C LYS A 11 -46.96 20.37 -50.49
N ARG A 12 -46.12 21.31 -50.06
CA ARG A 12 -44.72 21.44 -50.52
C ARG A 12 -43.81 20.30 -50.04
N ARG A 13 -42.75 20.05 -50.81
CA ARG A 13 -41.72 19.04 -50.56
C ARG A 13 -40.60 19.61 -49.68
N HIS A 14 -40.19 18.88 -48.64
CA HIS A 14 -39.11 19.30 -47.74
C HIS A 14 -38.02 18.21 -47.63
N HIS A 15 -36.77 18.59 -47.83
CA HIS A 15 -35.63 17.68 -47.67
C HIS A 15 -35.17 17.61 -46.21
N CYS A 16 -34.99 16.38 -45.71
CA CYS A 16 -34.27 16.12 -44.47
C CYS A 16 -32.77 16.32 -44.72
N ARG A 17 -32.12 17.22 -43.99
CA ARG A 17 -30.67 17.47 -44.11
C ARG A 17 -29.82 16.31 -43.59
N ALA A 18 -30.38 15.40 -42.79
CA ALA A 18 -29.65 14.24 -42.27
C ALA A 18 -29.64 13.03 -43.22
N CYS A 19 -30.73 12.79 -43.98
CA CYS A 19 -30.83 11.60 -44.84
C CYS A 19 -31.16 11.90 -46.30
N GLY A 20 -31.27 13.17 -46.69
CA GLY A 20 -31.54 13.61 -48.07
C GLY A 20 -32.95 13.34 -48.59
N LYS A 21 -33.78 12.58 -47.86
CA LYS A 21 -35.12 12.18 -48.33
C LYS A 21 -36.15 13.31 -48.21
N VAL A 22 -37.18 13.23 -49.04
CA VAL A 22 -38.29 14.21 -49.12
C VAL A 22 -39.46 13.81 -48.22
N PHE A 23 -39.95 14.78 -47.45
CA PHE A 23 -41.03 14.69 -46.47
C PHE A 23 -41.99 15.89 -46.58
N CYS A 24 -43.19 15.78 -46.02
CA CYS A 24 -44.06 16.93 -45.77
C CYS A 24 -43.59 17.74 -44.55
N ALA A 25 -44.20 18.91 -44.33
CA ALA A 25 -43.86 19.78 -43.20
C ALA A 25 -44.00 19.07 -41.85
N LEU A 26 -45.04 18.25 -41.66
CA LEU A 26 -45.31 17.51 -40.42
C LEU A 26 -44.27 16.42 -40.14
N CYS A 27 -43.88 15.64 -41.15
CA CYS A 27 -42.89 14.56 -40.98
C CYS A 27 -41.44 15.05 -40.89
N SER A 28 -41.21 16.36 -41.03
CA SER A 28 -39.91 17.02 -40.92
C SER A 28 -40.00 18.36 -40.19
N ASN A 29 -40.86 18.45 -39.17
CA ASN A 29 -41.15 19.66 -38.41
C ASN A 29 -40.08 20.00 -37.35
N VAL A 30 -39.01 19.21 -37.26
CA VAL A 30 -37.95 19.33 -36.25
C VAL A 30 -36.62 19.74 -36.88
N LYS A 31 -35.80 20.45 -36.11
CA LYS A 31 -34.44 20.85 -36.50
C LYS A 31 -33.42 20.15 -35.59
N PHE A 32 -32.22 19.90 -36.11
CA PHE A 32 -31.12 19.29 -35.36
C PHE A 32 -29.79 19.85 -35.81
N ARG A 33 -28.80 19.99 -34.91
CA ARG A 33 -27.44 20.43 -35.25
C ARG A 33 -26.69 19.30 -35.97
N LEU A 34 -26.27 19.55 -37.20
CA LEU A 34 -25.61 18.55 -38.05
C LEU A 34 -24.14 18.93 -38.26
N THR A 35 -23.24 17.96 -38.10
CA THR A 35 -21.79 18.18 -38.20
C THR A 35 -21.35 18.60 -39.60
N HIS A 36 -22.00 18.08 -40.65
CA HIS A 36 -21.73 18.49 -42.04
C HIS A 36 -22.27 19.87 -42.41
N LEU A 37 -22.95 20.56 -41.47
CA LEU A 37 -23.39 21.95 -41.62
C LEU A 37 -22.64 22.88 -40.65
N ASP A 38 -21.40 22.53 -40.27
CA ASP A 38 -20.58 23.28 -39.30
C ASP A 38 -21.29 23.51 -37.97
N GLY A 39 -22.10 22.54 -37.52
CA GLY A 39 -22.86 22.63 -36.27
C GLY A 39 -24.11 23.51 -36.34
N LYS A 40 -24.50 24.01 -37.52
CA LYS A 40 -25.76 24.74 -37.72
C LYS A 40 -26.97 23.81 -37.68
N GLU A 41 -28.13 24.38 -37.34
CA GLU A 41 -29.39 23.65 -37.30
C GLU A 41 -29.98 23.41 -38.70
N GLY A 42 -30.18 22.14 -39.04
CA GLY A 42 -30.85 21.72 -40.26
C GLY A 42 -32.21 21.06 -39.98
N ARG A 43 -33.19 21.26 -40.86
CA ARG A 43 -34.45 20.51 -40.85
C ARG A 43 -34.19 19.01 -41.00
N VAL A 44 -34.71 18.19 -40.10
CA VAL A 44 -34.59 16.72 -40.15
C VAL A 44 -35.96 16.06 -40.06
N CYS A 45 -36.08 14.83 -40.57
CA CYS A 45 -37.30 14.05 -40.39
C CYS A 45 -37.40 13.49 -38.97
N VAL A 46 -38.61 13.19 -38.52
CA VAL A 46 -38.88 12.67 -37.16
C VAL A 46 -38.04 11.41 -36.85
N CYS A 47 -37.87 10.51 -37.82
CA CYS A 47 -37.03 9.33 -37.66
C CYS A 47 -35.56 9.69 -37.42
N CYS A 48 -34.98 10.56 -38.26
CA CYS A 48 -33.60 11.02 -38.10
C CYS A 48 -33.42 11.79 -36.79
N HIS A 49 -34.39 12.61 -36.40
CA HIS A 49 -34.37 13.33 -35.13
C HIS A 49 -34.31 12.37 -33.94
N SER A 50 -35.13 11.31 -33.92
CA SER A 50 -35.10 10.27 -32.87
C SER A 50 -33.76 9.51 -32.85
N THR A 51 -33.24 9.12 -34.01
CA THR A 51 -31.92 8.44 -34.10
C THR A 51 -30.78 9.35 -33.64
N LEU A 52 -30.82 10.63 -34.02
CA LEU A 52 -29.81 11.61 -33.64
C LEU A 52 -29.91 11.94 -32.15
N LEU A 53 -31.11 12.08 -31.57
CA LEU A 53 -31.33 12.20 -30.12
C LEU A 53 -30.83 10.98 -29.35
N LYS A 54 -30.99 9.76 -29.87
CA LYS A 54 -30.40 8.55 -29.25
C LYS A 54 -28.87 8.51 -29.33
N ARG A 55 -28.28 9.20 -30.32
CA ARG A 55 -26.82 9.36 -30.47
C ARG A 55 -26.26 10.54 -29.67
N THR A 56 -27.05 11.58 -29.43
CA THR A 56 -26.66 12.78 -28.66
C THR A 56 -27.20 12.80 -27.23
N SER A 57 -28.06 11.85 -26.85
CA SER A 57 -28.22 11.48 -25.46
C SER A 57 -26.81 11.24 -24.94
N PRO A 58 -26.39 11.88 -23.84
CA PRO A 58 -25.12 11.57 -23.25
C PRO A 58 -25.20 10.09 -22.87
N ARG A 59 -24.65 9.20 -23.71
CA ARG A 59 -24.07 7.94 -23.26
C ARG A 59 -23.18 8.38 -22.12
N GLY A 60 -23.59 8.11 -20.88
CA GLY A 60 -23.07 8.77 -19.69
C GLY A 60 -21.55 8.80 -19.75
N LYS A 61 -20.99 9.98 -20.05
CA LYS A 61 -19.57 10.22 -19.95
C LYS A 61 -19.26 10.27 -18.46
N ARG A 62 -18.86 9.14 -17.90
CA ARG A 62 -18.52 9.01 -16.49
C ARG A 62 -17.07 9.42 -16.31
N ARG A 63 -16.84 10.61 -15.75
CA ARG A 63 -15.50 11.04 -15.31
C ARG A 63 -15.17 10.32 -14.00
N VAL A 64 -14.04 9.62 -13.96
CA VAL A 64 -13.54 8.95 -12.76
C VAL A 64 -12.17 9.53 -12.43
N TRP A 65 -12.03 10.08 -11.22
CA TRP A 65 -10.79 10.70 -10.74
C TRP A 65 -10.16 9.82 -9.67
N PHE A 66 -8.98 9.28 -9.95
CA PHE A 66 -8.17 8.57 -8.95
C PHE A 66 -7.09 9.48 -8.38
N ALA A 67 -6.63 9.18 -7.16
CA ALA A 67 -5.76 10.06 -6.38
C ALA A 67 -4.39 10.37 -7.01
N ASP A 68 -3.93 9.51 -7.91
CA ASP A 68 -2.74 9.73 -8.72
C ASP A 68 -3.13 9.68 -10.21
N GLU A 69 -2.40 10.35 -11.10
CA GLU A 69 -2.62 10.22 -12.54
C GLU A 69 -2.52 8.73 -12.96
N ILE A 70 -3.36 8.27 -13.90
CA ILE A 70 -3.36 6.86 -14.39
C ILE A 70 -2.07 6.54 -15.17
N LEU A 71 -1.18 7.52 -15.37
CA LEU A 71 0.08 7.39 -16.08
C LEU A 71 1.26 7.85 -15.20
N PRO A 72 2.41 7.17 -15.24
CA PRO A 72 3.61 7.64 -14.56
C PRO A 72 4.13 8.92 -15.22
N LEU A 73 4.53 9.88 -14.39
CA LEU A 73 5.27 11.08 -14.80
C LEU A 73 6.59 10.65 -15.45
N LYS A 74 6.91 11.18 -16.64
CA LYS A 74 8.25 11.01 -17.23
C LYS A 74 9.27 11.63 -16.26
N GLN A 75 10.23 10.84 -15.79
CA GLN A 75 11.44 11.39 -15.18
C GLN A 75 12.21 12.15 -16.25
N SER A 76 12.26 13.47 -16.16
CA SER A 76 13.26 14.26 -16.87
C SER A 76 14.55 14.21 -16.06
N GLU A 77 15.57 13.57 -16.61
CA GLU A 77 16.96 13.74 -16.17
C GLU A 77 17.40 15.20 -16.26
N SER A 78 18.42 15.55 -15.46
CA SER A 78 19.13 16.84 -15.36
C SER A 78 18.56 17.86 -14.36
N ALA A 79 19.15 17.88 -13.16
CA ALA A 79 19.20 19.04 -12.28
C ALA A 79 20.53 19.76 -12.50
N PRO A 80 20.57 21.08 -12.77
CA PRO A 80 21.75 21.88 -12.53
C PRO A 80 21.76 22.38 -11.09
N THR A 81 22.87 22.13 -10.41
CA THR A 81 23.26 22.69 -9.11
C THR A 81 23.50 24.20 -9.20
N THR A 82 22.86 25.01 -8.34
CA THR A 82 23.49 26.07 -7.53
C THR A 82 22.47 26.80 -6.63
N PRO A 83 22.88 27.29 -5.44
CA PRO A 83 21.96 27.78 -4.42
C PRO A 83 21.69 29.28 -4.57
N VAL A 84 20.42 29.69 -4.58
CA VAL A 84 20.05 31.10 -4.36
C VAL A 84 19.34 31.21 -3.01
N ARG A 85 19.95 32.06 -2.18
CA ARG A 85 19.63 32.40 -0.80
C ARG A 85 18.46 33.40 -0.79
N GLY A 86 17.44 33.14 0.02
CA GLY A 86 16.63 34.19 0.64
C GLY A 86 15.18 34.38 0.17
N PHE A 87 14.30 34.39 1.18
CA PHE A 87 13.00 35.05 1.31
C PHE A 87 11.69 34.26 1.11
N SER A 88 10.98 34.13 2.23
CA SER A 88 9.57 33.81 2.43
C SER A 88 8.63 34.80 1.74
N PRO A 89 7.33 34.46 1.64
CA PRO A 89 6.39 35.20 2.48
C PRO A 89 5.35 34.28 3.16
N LEU A 90 5.44 34.19 4.50
CA LEU A 90 4.31 33.88 5.36
C LEU A 90 3.39 35.12 5.37
N MET A 91 2.12 34.94 5.03
CA MET A 91 1.11 36.01 5.05
C MET A 91 0.86 36.45 6.51
N ARG A 92 1.16 37.71 6.82
CA ARG A 92 0.83 38.38 8.08
C ARG A 92 -0.55 39.05 7.98
N ARG A 93 -1.42 38.88 8.98
CA ARG A 93 -2.56 39.78 9.21
C ARG A 93 -2.82 39.98 10.70
N ALA A 94 -2.86 41.24 11.12
CA ALA A 94 -3.05 41.70 12.50
C ALA A 94 -4.55 41.82 12.85
N LEU A 95 -4.90 41.54 14.12
CA LEU A 95 -6.25 41.61 14.67
C LEU A 95 -6.70 43.05 15.01
N GLY A 96 -7.94 43.39 14.65
CA GLY A 96 -8.71 44.51 15.22
C GLY A 96 -9.81 43.98 16.17
N GLY A 97 -9.99 44.66 17.31
CA GLY A 97 -10.72 44.19 18.50
C GLY A 97 -12.27 44.11 18.42
N PRO A 98 -12.93 43.65 19.51
CA PRO A 98 -14.30 43.15 19.48
C PRO A 98 -15.35 44.15 20.02
N SER A 99 -16.54 44.17 19.41
CA SER A 99 -17.77 44.73 19.98
C SER A 99 -18.75 43.63 20.40
N ARG A 100 -19.08 43.62 21.70
CA ARG A 100 -20.12 42.82 22.36
C ARG A 100 -21.51 43.32 21.92
N SER A 101 -22.58 42.51 21.86
CA SER A 101 -23.45 42.07 22.99
C SER A 101 -24.68 41.30 22.42
N PRO A 102 -25.68 40.81 23.19
CA PRO A 102 -25.67 39.46 23.77
C PRO A 102 -26.99 38.66 23.62
N GLY A 103 -26.93 37.37 23.96
CA GLY A 103 -27.91 36.73 24.85
C GLY A 103 -29.13 36.03 24.23
N GLY A 104 -29.32 34.75 24.57
CA GLY A 104 -30.61 34.09 24.47
C GLY A 104 -30.59 32.58 24.23
N SER A 105 -30.10 31.79 25.20
CA SER A 105 -30.55 30.40 25.39
C SER A 105 -31.81 30.43 26.26
N PRO A 106 -32.75 29.46 26.13
CA PRO A 106 -32.62 28.29 26.99
C PRO A 106 -32.96 26.95 26.34
N GLN A 107 -32.31 25.92 26.86
CA GLN A 107 -32.61 24.50 26.70
C GLN A 107 -33.87 24.11 27.47
N ILE A 108 -34.72 23.19 26.95
CA ILE A 108 -35.39 22.14 27.75
C ILE A 108 -35.51 20.81 26.97
N ARG A 109 -34.82 19.81 27.55
CA ARG A 109 -35.04 18.35 27.69
C ARG A 109 -36.08 17.57 26.84
N ARG A 110 -35.52 16.57 26.15
CA ARG A 110 -35.64 15.09 26.32
C ARG A 110 -37.00 14.36 26.16
N ALA A 111 -36.94 13.39 25.24
CA ALA A 111 -37.53 12.04 25.23
C ALA A 111 -38.95 11.84 24.66
N LEU A 112 -39.04 11.13 23.51
CA LEU A 112 -39.56 9.75 23.40
C LEU A 112 -39.50 9.28 21.93
N ARG A 113 -39.04 8.05 21.69
CA ARG A 113 -39.37 7.25 20.48
C ARG A 113 -40.69 6.52 20.72
N PRO A 114 -41.45 6.18 19.67
CA PRO A 114 -41.65 4.76 19.38
C PRO A 114 -41.52 4.39 17.88
N HIS A 115 -41.35 3.08 17.66
CA HIS A 115 -41.18 2.37 16.39
C HIS A 115 -42.50 2.09 15.64
N GLY A 116 -42.36 1.77 14.34
CA GLY A 116 -43.34 1.11 13.44
C GLY A 116 -44.21 2.09 12.65
N THR A 117 -44.43 2.01 11.35
CA THR A 117 -44.48 0.83 10.46
C THR A 117 -44.42 1.29 8.99
N ASN A 118 -44.05 0.34 8.14
CA ASN A 118 -43.90 0.41 6.68
C ASN A 118 -45.01 1.16 5.93
N ILE A 119 -44.61 1.99 4.96
CA ILE A 119 -45.42 2.33 3.79
C ILE A 119 -44.50 2.41 2.57
N ASN A 120 -44.82 1.60 1.56
CA ASN A 120 -44.23 1.63 0.22
C ASN A 120 -44.52 2.98 -0.45
N GLU A 121 -43.48 3.70 -0.91
CA GLU A 121 -43.67 4.74 -1.91
C GLU A 121 -42.82 4.48 -3.15
N ALA A 122 -43.53 4.58 -4.27
CA ALA A 122 -43.16 4.15 -5.59
C ALA A 122 -42.11 5.06 -6.25
N CYS A 123 -41.35 4.45 -7.15
CA CYS A 123 -40.36 5.07 -8.02
C CYS A 123 -40.94 6.28 -8.80
N GLY A 124 -40.35 7.45 -8.59
CA GLY A 124 -40.47 8.61 -9.49
C GLY A 124 -39.38 8.59 -10.58
N PRO A 125 -39.67 8.93 -11.85
CA PRO A 125 -38.75 8.73 -12.96
C PRO A 125 -37.91 9.98 -13.26
N TYR A 126 -36.98 10.37 -12.39
CA TYR A 126 -35.97 11.39 -12.73
C TYR A 126 -34.64 11.12 -12.01
N GLY A 127 -33.79 10.28 -12.61
CA GLY A 127 -32.42 10.02 -12.14
C GLY A 127 -31.41 10.34 -13.24
N TRP A 128 -30.88 11.56 -13.27
CA TRP A 128 -29.81 11.96 -14.18
C TRP A 128 -28.48 11.97 -13.42
N GLY A 129 -27.54 11.15 -13.88
CA GLY A 129 -26.14 11.11 -13.40
C GLY A 129 -25.77 9.78 -12.74
N THR A 130 -25.60 8.71 -13.51
CA THR A 130 -25.00 7.47 -12.97
C THR A 130 -23.49 7.64 -12.90
N THR A 131 -22.98 7.81 -11.68
CA THR A 131 -21.63 7.42 -11.27
C THR A 131 -21.37 5.95 -11.61
N VAL A 132 -20.12 5.49 -11.55
CA VAL A 132 -19.85 4.05 -11.42
C VAL A 132 -20.74 3.52 -10.29
N SER A 133 -21.41 2.39 -10.51
CA SER A 133 -22.26 1.75 -9.49
C SER A 133 -21.57 1.81 -8.14
N SER A 134 -22.27 2.27 -7.09
CA SER A 134 -21.72 2.41 -5.73
C SER A 134 -21.44 1.06 -5.06
N SER A 135 -21.48 -0.04 -5.82
CA SER A 135 -21.21 -1.39 -5.37
C SER A 135 -19.79 -1.56 -4.86
N ALA A 136 -19.66 -2.28 -3.75
CA ALA A 136 -18.37 -2.68 -3.18
C ALA A 136 -17.62 -3.74 -4.01
N ASN A 137 -18.26 -4.34 -5.01
CA ASN A 137 -17.66 -5.30 -5.94
C ASN A 137 -18.32 -5.17 -7.33
N LEU A 138 -17.52 -4.86 -8.34
CA LEU A 138 -17.93 -4.76 -9.74
C LEU A 138 -17.46 -5.94 -10.60
N ILE A 139 -16.87 -6.97 -9.98
CA ILE A 139 -16.54 -8.23 -10.67
C ILE A 139 -17.85 -9.01 -10.88
N PRO A 140 -18.27 -9.24 -12.12
CA PRO A 140 -19.47 -10.02 -12.40
C PRO A 140 -19.25 -11.51 -12.12
N LEU A 141 -20.33 -12.26 -11.92
CA LEU A 141 -20.27 -13.73 -11.79
C LEU A 141 -19.71 -14.37 -13.07
N GLU A 142 -20.09 -13.83 -14.22
CA GLU A 142 -19.58 -14.24 -15.54
C GLU A 142 -19.01 -13.04 -16.29
N GLY A 143 -17.88 -13.24 -16.97
CA GLY A 143 -17.21 -12.18 -17.74
C GLY A 143 -16.07 -11.50 -16.98
N LEU A 144 -15.75 -10.26 -17.36
CA LEU A 144 -14.68 -9.44 -16.79
C LEU A 144 -15.27 -8.20 -16.12
N PRO A 145 -14.59 -7.62 -15.11
CA PRO A 145 -15.01 -6.34 -14.53
C PRO A 145 -14.94 -5.21 -15.58
N PRO A 146 -15.62 -4.07 -15.32
CA PRO A 146 -15.58 -2.91 -16.21
C PRO A 146 -14.15 -2.42 -16.45
N ILE A 147 -13.89 -1.89 -17.65
CA ILE A 147 -12.58 -1.34 -18.02
C ILE A 147 -12.65 0.18 -18.28
N LEU A 148 -11.60 0.89 -17.89
CA LEU A 148 -11.38 2.30 -18.21
C LEU A 148 -10.54 2.45 -19.47
N THR A 149 -11.12 3.11 -20.47
CA THR A 149 -10.44 3.45 -21.72
C THR A 149 -10.26 4.96 -21.80
N SER A 150 -9.02 5.43 -21.93
CA SER A 150 -8.71 6.86 -22.10
C SER A 150 -9.26 7.35 -23.45
N THR A 151 -9.91 8.51 -23.46
CA THR A 151 -10.44 9.12 -24.70
C THR A 151 -9.37 9.91 -25.47
N GLY A 152 -8.12 9.94 -25.01
CA GLY A 152 -7.04 10.74 -25.56
C GLY A 152 -6.96 12.17 -25.00
N VAL A 153 -7.96 12.61 -24.21
CA VAL A 153 -7.94 13.87 -23.48
C VAL A 153 -7.54 13.59 -22.02
N LYS A 154 -6.58 14.37 -21.48
CA LYS A 154 -6.08 14.18 -20.10
C LYS A 154 -7.23 14.30 -19.10
N GLY A 155 -7.44 13.26 -18.30
CA GLY A 155 -8.51 13.23 -17.28
C GLY A 155 -9.88 12.77 -17.80
N ASP A 156 -10.01 12.44 -19.09
CA ASP A 156 -11.27 11.94 -19.66
C ASP A 156 -11.16 10.44 -19.96
N TYR A 157 -12.09 9.69 -19.36
CA TYR A 157 -12.13 8.23 -19.41
C TYR A 157 -13.55 7.78 -19.76
N THR A 158 -13.62 6.68 -20.52
CA THR A 158 -14.85 5.96 -20.80
C THR A 158 -14.84 4.65 -20.03
N VAL A 159 -16.01 4.26 -19.52
CA VAL A 159 -16.19 2.98 -18.84
C VAL A 159 -16.91 2.04 -19.80
N GLU A 160 -16.30 0.90 -20.09
CA GLU A 160 -16.93 -0.22 -20.79
C GLU A 160 -17.28 -1.29 -19.74
N GLU A 161 -18.57 -1.50 -19.50
CA GLU A 161 -19.09 -2.34 -18.40
C GLU A 161 -18.88 -3.84 -18.63
N GLN A 162 -18.90 -4.31 -19.88
CA GLN A 162 -18.80 -5.72 -20.24
C GLN A 162 -17.82 -5.91 -21.38
N PRO A 163 -16.50 -5.83 -21.09
CA PRO A 163 -15.50 -5.95 -22.13
C PRO A 163 -15.36 -7.40 -22.63
N SER A 164 -15.06 -7.54 -23.93
CA SER A 164 -14.77 -8.86 -24.53
C SER A 164 -13.38 -9.35 -24.14
N GLU A 165 -13.33 -10.47 -23.41
CA GLU A 165 -12.08 -11.10 -22.97
C GLU A 165 -11.13 -11.42 -24.13
N THR A 166 -11.66 -11.97 -25.23
CA THR A 166 -10.87 -12.30 -26.42
C THR A 166 -10.21 -11.09 -27.06
N LEU A 167 -10.95 -9.98 -27.20
CA LEU A 167 -10.41 -8.74 -27.77
C LEU A 167 -9.33 -8.13 -26.88
N LEU A 168 -9.54 -8.13 -25.56
CA LEU A 168 -8.57 -7.60 -24.61
C LEU A 168 -7.27 -8.42 -24.57
N ILE A 169 -7.35 -9.75 -24.69
CA ILE A 169 -6.15 -10.59 -24.80
C ILE A 169 -5.40 -10.28 -26.09
N GLN A 170 -6.08 -10.18 -27.23
CA GLN A 170 -5.45 -9.80 -28.50
C GLN A 170 -4.75 -8.45 -28.40
N GLU A 171 -5.36 -7.47 -27.72
CA GLU A 171 -4.77 -6.14 -27.51
C GLU A 171 -3.53 -6.18 -26.59
N LEU A 172 -3.51 -7.07 -25.59
CA LEU A 172 -2.33 -7.27 -24.75
C LEU A 172 -1.20 -7.94 -25.53
N GLU A 173 -1.53 -8.92 -26.37
CA GLU A 173 -0.57 -9.66 -27.18
C GLU A 173 0.02 -8.82 -28.32
N SER A 174 -0.72 -7.80 -28.79
CA SER A 174 -0.21 -6.84 -29.77
C SER A 174 0.85 -5.87 -29.21
N GLY A 175 1.26 -6.02 -27.94
CA GLY A 175 2.38 -5.29 -27.36
C GLY A 175 2.05 -3.86 -26.93
N ARG A 176 0.80 -3.57 -26.54
CA ARG A 176 0.39 -2.21 -26.11
C ARG A 176 1.31 -1.64 -25.01
N PRO A 177 1.67 -0.34 -25.07
CA PRO A 177 2.60 0.25 -24.11
C PRO A 177 1.97 0.44 -22.72
N LYS A 178 0.71 0.87 -22.66
CA LYS A 178 -0.03 1.13 -21.42
C LYS A 178 -0.73 -0.13 -20.92
N PRO A 179 -0.85 -0.38 -19.61
CA PRO A 179 -1.66 -1.48 -19.09
C PRO A 179 -3.15 -1.29 -19.39
N LEU A 180 -3.93 -2.38 -19.39
CA LEU A 180 -5.39 -2.35 -19.25
C LEU A 180 -5.75 -1.90 -17.82
N VAL A 181 -6.88 -1.21 -17.64
CA VAL A 181 -7.26 -0.68 -16.31
C VAL A 181 -8.68 -1.13 -15.96
N PHE A 182 -8.78 -2.16 -15.14
CA PHE A 182 -10.05 -2.70 -14.65
C PHE A 182 -10.52 -1.97 -13.38
N VAL A 183 -11.83 -1.76 -13.27
CA VAL A 183 -12.49 -1.13 -12.13
C VAL A 183 -13.06 -2.23 -11.23
N LEU A 184 -12.44 -2.46 -10.08
CA LEU A 184 -12.90 -3.48 -9.12
C LEU A 184 -14.00 -2.94 -8.21
N ASN A 185 -13.86 -1.68 -7.82
CA ASN A 185 -14.92 -0.84 -7.23
C ASN A 185 -14.59 0.64 -7.51
N ALA A 186 -15.42 1.56 -7.01
CA ALA A 186 -15.23 3.00 -7.25
C ALA A 186 -13.90 3.60 -6.74
N ASN A 187 -13.21 2.90 -5.82
CA ASN A 187 -11.99 3.34 -5.15
C ASN A 187 -10.78 2.43 -5.41
N LEU A 188 -10.95 1.31 -6.10
CA LEU A 188 -9.92 0.29 -6.33
C LEU A 188 -9.88 -0.14 -7.80
N LEU A 189 -8.71 0.02 -8.39
CA LEU A 189 -8.41 -0.40 -9.75
C LEU A 189 -7.42 -1.57 -9.76
N ALA A 190 -7.49 -2.37 -10.83
CA ALA A 190 -6.46 -3.35 -11.18
C ALA A 190 -5.91 -3.02 -12.57
N MET A 191 -4.60 -2.78 -12.66
CA MET A 191 -3.91 -2.59 -13.93
C MET A 191 -3.30 -3.92 -14.37
N VAL A 192 -3.52 -4.30 -15.64
CA VAL A 192 -3.07 -5.59 -16.18
C VAL A 192 -2.20 -5.37 -17.42
N LYS A 193 -1.05 -6.03 -17.47
CA LYS A 193 -0.16 -6.06 -18.64
C LYS A 193 0.51 -7.42 -18.78
N LEU A 194 0.69 -7.89 -20.02
CA LEU A 194 1.61 -8.99 -20.31
C LEU A 194 3.04 -8.44 -20.37
N VAL A 195 3.94 -9.03 -19.59
CA VAL A 195 5.35 -8.63 -19.52
C VAL A 195 6.25 -9.83 -19.77
N ASN A 196 7.44 -9.60 -20.31
CA ASN A 196 8.52 -10.58 -20.30
C ASN A 196 9.45 -10.26 -19.14
N TYR A 197 9.29 -10.96 -18.02
CA TYR A 197 10.07 -10.75 -16.81
C TYR A 197 11.06 -11.90 -16.62
N VAL A 198 12.35 -11.58 -16.77
CA VAL A 198 13.47 -12.55 -16.66
C VAL A 198 13.22 -13.81 -17.49
N ASN A 199 12.98 -13.59 -18.79
CA ASN A 199 12.72 -14.63 -19.80
C ASN A 199 11.45 -15.46 -19.55
N ARG A 200 10.46 -14.90 -18.84
CA ARG A 200 9.16 -15.51 -18.60
C ARG A 200 8.03 -14.57 -19.02
N LYS A 201 7.10 -15.08 -19.83
CA LYS A 201 5.83 -14.38 -20.11
C LYS A 201 4.98 -14.43 -18.83
N CYS A 202 4.66 -13.26 -18.28
CA CYS A 202 3.92 -13.11 -17.03
C CYS A 202 2.74 -12.16 -17.20
N TRP A 203 1.64 -12.47 -16.53
CA TRP A 203 0.61 -11.51 -16.18
C TRP A 203 1.14 -10.62 -15.07
N CYS A 204 1.31 -9.33 -15.35
CA CYS A 204 1.56 -8.32 -14.33
C CYS A 204 0.24 -7.66 -13.96
N VAL A 205 -0.22 -7.92 -12.73
CA VAL A 205 -1.45 -7.36 -12.17
C VAL A 205 -1.09 -6.48 -10.98
N THR A 206 -1.43 -5.20 -11.02
CA THR A 206 -1.09 -4.24 -9.96
C THR A 206 -2.33 -3.51 -9.47
N THR A 207 -2.40 -3.19 -8.17
CA THR A 207 -3.48 -2.39 -7.62
C THR A 207 -3.22 -0.89 -7.73
N LYS A 208 -4.31 -0.11 -7.72
CA LYS A 208 -4.29 1.32 -7.42
C LYS A 208 -5.52 1.70 -6.60
N GLY A 209 -5.29 2.28 -5.42
CA GLY A 209 -6.33 2.66 -4.46
C GLY A 209 -6.11 2.10 -3.06
N MET A 210 -5.17 1.17 -2.88
CA MET A 210 -4.86 0.58 -1.57
C MET A 210 -4.29 1.62 -0.60
N HIS A 211 -3.48 2.58 -1.10
CA HIS A 211 -2.92 3.65 -0.26
C HIS A 211 -4.00 4.44 0.48
N ALA A 212 -5.16 4.66 -0.15
CA ALA A 212 -6.25 5.43 0.42
C ALA A 212 -6.97 4.72 1.59
N VAL A 213 -6.71 3.44 1.79
CA VAL A 213 -7.19 2.64 2.93
C VAL A 213 -6.04 2.18 3.84
N GLY A 214 -4.86 2.83 3.76
CA GLY A 214 -3.70 2.56 4.61
C GLY A 214 -2.90 1.31 4.24
N GLN A 215 -3.30 0.60 3.19
CA GLN A 215 -2.61 -0.57 2.65
C GLN A 215 -1.59 -0.13 1.60
N VAL A 216 -0.47 -0.84 1.47
CA VAL A 216 0.47 -0.59 0.37
C VAL A 216 -0.10 -1.18 -0.93
N GLU A 217 0.27 -0.65 -2.10
CA GLU A 217 -0.18 -1.27 -3.35
C GLU A 217 0.41 -2.68 -3.50
N VAL A 218 -0.29 -3.54 -4.22
CA VAL A 218 0.06 -4.95 -4.40
C VAL A 218 0.34 -5.21 -5.88
N VAL A 219 1.42 -5.95 -6.14
CA VAL A 219 1.83 -6.43 -7.45
C VAL A 219 1.82 -7.94 -7.44
N VAL A 220 1.14 -8.56 -8.41
CA VAL A 220 1.21 -10.00 -8.64
C VAL A 220 1.75 -10.22 -10.04
N LEU A 221 2.97 -10.75 -10.12
CA LEU A 221 3.53 -11.28 -11.36
C LEU A 221 3.21 -12.77 -11.42
N LEU A 222 2.28 -13.18 -12.27
CA LEU A 222 1.88 -14.58 -12.42
C LEU A 222 2.41 -15.13 -13.74
N GLN A 223 3.25 -16.15 -13.69
CA GLN A 223 3.73 -16.81 -14.91
C GLN A 223 2.55 -17.35 -15.73
N CYS A 224 2.52 -17.03 -17.02
CA CYS A 224 1.50 -17.49 -17.94
C CYS A 224 1.57 -19.02 -18.09
N LEU A 225 0.41 -19.67 -18.17
CA LEU A 225 0.33 -21.07 -18.61
C LEU A 225 0.56 -21.15 -20.12
N PRO A 226 0.98 -22.31 -20.64
CA PRO A 226 0.99 -22.56 -22.08
C PRO A 226 -0.40 -22.30 -22.68
N GLU A 227 -0.46 -21.50 -23.76
CA GLU A 227 -1.70 -21.17 -24.48
C GLU A 227 -2.84 -20.57 -23.61
N GLU A 228 -2.49 -19.84 -22.55
CA GLU A 228 -3.48 -19.25 -21.66
C GLU A 228 -4.33 -18.17 -22.36
N LYS A 229 -5.63 -18.46 -22.52
CA LYS A 229 -6.62 -17.61 -23.20
C LYS A 229 -7.64 -16.96 -22.27
N SER A 230 -7.36 -16.94 -20.97
CA SER A 230 -8.24 -16.36 -19.95
C SER A 230 -7.45 -15.50 -18.98
N PHE A 231 -8.03 -14.41 -18.51
CA PHE A 231 -7.44 -13.63 -17.44
C PHE A 231 -7.45 -14.39 -16.11
N PRO A 232 -6.44 -14.20 -15.25
CA PRO A 232 -6.44 -14.75 -13.88
C PRO A 232 -7.39 -13.96 -12.96
N LYS A 233 -8.71 -14.09 -13.20
CA LYS A 233 -9.78 -13.31 -12.54
C LYS A 233 -9.77 -13.44 -11.02
N ASP A 234 -9.31 -14.57 -10.49
CA ASP A 234 -9.21 -14.79 -9.05
C ASP A 234 -8.34 -13.75 -8.34
N ILE A 235 -7.31 -13.21 -9.01
CA ILE A 235 -6.47 -12.13 -8.46
C ILE A 235 -7.30 -10.87 -8.19
N PHE A 236 -8.29 -10.55 -9.04
CA PHE A 236 -9.17 -9.41 -8.83
C PHE A 236 -10.02 -9.59 -7.57
N SER A 237 -10.59 -10.79 -7.40
CA SER A 237 -11.37 -11.14 -6.20
C SER A 237 -10.51 -11.04 -4.94
N HIS A 238 -9.26 -11.49 -5.02
CA HIS A 238 -8.29 -11.37 -3.93
C HIS A 238 -7.98 -9.91 -3.59
N PHE A 239 -7.81 -9.03 -4.57
CA PHE A 239 -7.60 -7.60 -4.32
C PHE A 239 -8.80 -6.95 -3.63
N ILE A 240 -10.03 -7.33 -3.98
CA ILE A 240 -11.22 -6.87 -3.25
C ILE A 240 -11.20 -7.38 -1.81
N GLN A 241 -10.79 -8.63 -1.58
CA GLN A 241 -10.68 -9.17 -0.23
C GLN A 241 -9.65 -8.39 0.60
N LEU A 242 -8.46 -8.12 0.06
CA LEU A 242 -7.44 -7.30 0.71
C LEU A 242 -7.96 -5.89 1.04
N TYR A 243 -8.70 -5.27 0.12
CA TYR A 243 -9.31 -3.96 0.34
C TYR A 243 -10.42 -3.99 1.39
N ARG A 244 -11.15 -5.10 1.53
CA ARG A 244 -12.16 -5.27 2.60
C ARG A 244 -11.49 -5.49 3.96
N ASP A 245 -10.44 -6.29 3.99
CA ASP A 245 -9.69 -6.62 5.20
C ASP A 245 -9.13 -5.36 5.90
N THR A 246 -8.77 -4.32 5.13
CA THR A 246 -8.28 -3.06 5.70
C THR A 246 -9.29 -2.37 6.60
N PHE A 247 -10.60 -2.49 6.32
CA PHE A 247 -11.65 -1.93 7.18
C PHE A 247 -11.81 -2.67 8.50
N THR A 248 -11.22 -3.86 8.63
CA THR A 248 -11.12 -4.60 9.90
C THR A 248 -9.76 -4.40 10.59
N GLY A 249 -8.93 -3.49 10.07
CA GLY A 249 -7.57 -3.23 10.54
C GLY A 249 -6.53 -4.25 10.09
N LYS A 250 -6.91 -5.21 9.23
CA LYS A 250 -5.99 -6.20 8.67
C LYS A 250 -5.32 -5.62 7.43
N VAL A 251 -4.00 -5.40 7.53
CA VAL A 251 -3.16 -4.91 6.43
C VAL A 251 -2.05 -5.92 6.14
N VAL A 252 -1.58 -5.96 4.89
CA VAL A 252 -0.46 -6.81 4.49
C VAL A 252 0.83 -6.00 4.58
N LYS A 253 1.88 -6.65 5.06
CA LYS A 253 3.23 -6.12 5.25
C LYS A 253 4.25 -7.06 4.62
N HIS A 254 5.50 -6.61 4.55
CA HIS A 254 6.60 -7.49 4.18
C HIS A 254 6.60 -8.75 5.08
N LEU A 255 6.74 -9.92 4.46
CA LEU A 255 6.67 -11.26 5.04
C LEU A 255 5.35 -11.62 5.72
N SER A 256 4.27 -10.88 5.45
CA SER A 256 2.92 -11.27 5.89
C SER A 256 2.26 -12.22 4.88
N LEU A 257 1.26 -12.97 5.38
CA LEU A 257 0.51 -13.95 4.62
C LEU A 257 -0.96 -13.53 4.50
N SER A 258 -1.53 -13.62 3.30
CA SER A 258 -2.98 -13.58 3.09
C SER A 258 -3.48 -14.94 2.63
N LEU A 259 -4.51 -15.47 3.29
CA LEU A 259 -5.09 -16.77 3.00
C LEU A 259 -6.34 -16.66 2.14
N LEU A 260 -6.57 -17.71 1.36
CA LEU A 260 -7.71 -17.85 0.46
C LEU A 260 -8.57 -19.03 0.95
N GLY A 261 -9.89 -18.84 0.99
CA GLY A 261 -10.82 -19.79 1.59
C GLY A 261 -11.22 -20.98 0.71
N SER A 262 -11.04 -20.89 -0.61
CA SER A 262 -11.55 -21.83 -1.61
C SER A 262 -10.48 -22.20 -2.64
N SER A 263 -10.86 -22.96 -3.67
CA SER A 263 -10.05 -23.10 -4.89
C SER A 263 -9.68 -21.72 -5.43
N PHE A 264 -8.41 -21.57 -5.84
CA PHE A 264 -7.85 -20.33 -6.35
C PHE A 264 -6.87 -20.62 -7.48
N LEU A 265 -6.94 -19.86 -8.57
CA LEU A 265 -6.12 -20.04 -9.78
C LEU A 265 -6.14 -21.50 -10.27
N GLY A 266 -7.33 -22.11 -10.23
CA GLY A 266 -7.56 -23.48 -10.71
C GLY A 266 -7.04 -24.60 -9.80
N SER A 267 -6.66 -24.33 -8.55
CA SER A 267 -6.22 -25.38 -7.62
C SER A 267 -6.75 -25.16 -6.21
N THR A 268 -7.10 -26.25 -5.53
CA THR A 268 -7.32 -26.26 -4.08
C THR A 268 -6.01 -26.16 -3.30
N GLU A 269 -4.87 -26.53 -3.91
CA GLU A 269 -3.56 -26.51 -3.25
C GLU A 269 -2.95 -25.11 -3.15
N HIS A 270 -3.48 -24.13 -3.89
CA HIS A 270 -3.08 -22.74 -3.73
C HIS A 270 -3.73 -22.17 -2.46
N ALA A 271 -2.91 -21.80 -1.47
CA ALA A 271 -3.38 -21.39 -0.15
C ALA A 271 -3.51 -19.87 0.02
N GLY A 272 -2.72 -19.10 -0.72
CA GLY A 272 -2.58 -17.67 -0.45
C GLY A 272 -1.36 -17.03 -1.09
N PHE A 273 -1.03 -15.85 -0.59
CA PHE A 273 0.15 -15.08 -1.00
C PHE A 273 1.00 -14.69 0.21
N LEU A 274 2.31 -14.90 0.09
CA LEU A 274 3.33 -14.29 0.93
C LEU A 274 3.77 -12.97 0.29
N TYR A 275 3.72 -11.86 1.02
CA TYR A 275 4.08 -10.56 0.47
C TYR A 275 5.54 -10.20 0.73
N VAL A 276 6.26 -9.81 -0.32
CA VAL A 276 7.67 -9.43 -0.23
C VAL A 276 7.91 -8.03 -0.76
N ARG A 277 8.90 -7.35 -0.20
CA ARG A 277 9.42 -6.09 -0.75
C ARG A 277 10.53 -6.45 -1.73
N SER A 278 10.60 -5.77 -2.86
CA SER A 278 11.75 -5.88 -3.75
C SER A 278 12.98 -5.24 -3.13
N THR A 279 14.11 -5.94 -3.17
CA THR A 279 15.41 -5.47 -2.68
C THR A 279 16.39 -5.43 -3.84
N LEU A 280 16.92 -6.60 -4.21
CA LEU A 280 17.99 -6.76 -5.20
C LEU A 280 17.49 -7.30 -6.54
N GLN A 281 16.21 -7.69 -6.62
CA GLN A 281 15.63 -8.21 -7.85
C GLN A 281 15.46 -7.10 -8.89
N SER A 282 15.61 -7.44 -10.18
CA SER A 282 15.34 -6.51 -11.26
C SER A 282 13.88 -6.07 -11.25
N LEU A 283 13.65 -4.77 -11.46
CA LEU A 283 12.32 -4.17 -11.64
C LEU A 283 12.11 -3.68 -13.09
N GLN A 284 13.07 -3.95 -13.97
CA GLN A 284 13.09 -3.44 -15.34
C GLN A 284 11.88 -3.93 -16.14
N GLY A 285 11.24 -3.01 -16.86
CA GLY A 285 10.13 -3.32 -17.76
C GLY A 285 8.78 -3.59 -17.07
N LEU A 286 8.70 -3.47 -15.74
CA LEU A 286 7.47 -3.68 -14.99
C LEU A 286 6.63 -2.39 -14.88
N PRO A 287 5.31 -2.44 -15.16
CA PRO A 287 4.40 -1.31 -14.93
C PRO A 287 4.03 -1.21 -13.44
N LEU A 288 4.93 -0.69 -12.62
CA LEU A 288 4.77 -0.66 -11.16
C LEU A 288 3.89 0.51 -10.71
N PRO A 289 3.10 0.33 -9.62
CA PRO A 289 2.37 1.42 -9.00
C PRO A 289 3.32 2.38 -8.26
N ASN A 290 2.78 3.50 -7.77
CA ASN A 290 3.54 4.41 -6.92
C ASN A 290 3.97 3.70 -5.63
N GLN A 291 5.19 4.01 -5.14
CA GLN A 291 5.65 3.51 -3.85
C GLN A 291 4.76 4.03 -2.71
N PRO A 292 4.56 3.25 -1.63
CA PRO A 292 5.08 1.90 -1.40
C PRO A 292 4.23 0.78 -2.04
N TYR A 293 4.87 -0.31 -2.45
CA TYR A 293 4.20 -1.53 -2.92
C TYR A 293 4.85 -2.84 -2.46
N LEU A 294 4.13 -3.96 -2.56
CA LEU A 294 4.59 -5.32 -2.25
C LEU A 294 4.28 -6.29 -3.39
N PHE A 295 5.14 -7.28 -3.57
CA PHE A 295 4.91 -8.41 -4.49
C PHE A 295 4.25 -9.57 -3.75
N GLY A 296 3.16 -10.11 -4.30
CA GLY A 296 2.53 -11.33 -3.81
C GLY A 296 3.14 -12.58 -4.44
N LEU A 297 3.71 -13.46 -3.62
CA LEU A 297 4.25 -14.77 -4.01
C LEU A 297 3.27 -15.89 -3.64
N LEU A 298 2.82 -16.66 -4.63
CA LEU A 298 1.84 -17.73 -4.45
C LEU A 298 2.39 -18.86 -3.56
N VAL A 299 1.67 -19.14 -2.47
CA VAL A 299 2.00 -20.13 -1.44
C VAL A 299 1.10 -21.35 -1.61
N HIS A 300 1.69 -22.55 -1.51
CA HIS A 300 0.95 -23.81 -1.55
C HIS A 300 0.52 -24.25 -0.14
N ARG A 301 -0.55 -25.03 -0.02
CA ARG A 301 -1.10 -25.47 1.28
C ARG A 301 -0.08 -26.16 2.17
N ALA A 302 0.76 -27.01 1.60
CA ALA A 302 1.84 -27.68 2.33
C ALA A 302 2.88 -26.70 2.93
N GLU A 303 3.02 -25.49 2.37
CA GLU A 303 3.98 -24.47 2.82
C GLU A 303 3.38 -23.50 3.85
N LEU A 304 2.06 -23.59 4.11
CA LEU A 304 1.32 -22.67 4.96
C LEU A 304 1.93 -22.57 6.36
N THR A 305 2.35 -23.71 6.91
CA THR A 305 2.99 -23.78 8.22
C THR A 305 4.21 -22.88 8.29
N TRP A 306 5.07 -22.92 7.28
CA TRP A 306 6.28 -22.09 7.23
C TRP A 306 5.98 -20.64 6.89
N ALA A 307 5.04 -20.37 5.99
CA ALA A 307 4.60 -19.02 5.67
C ALA A 307 4.04 -18.29 6.91
N LYS A 308 3.40 -19.03 7.83
CA LYS A 308 2.84 -18.48 9.07
C LYS A 308 3.88 -18.40 10.20
N ALA A 309 4.68 -19.45 10.39
CA ALA A 309 5.62 -19.54 11.50
C ALA A 309 6.91 -18.76 11.27
N PHE A 310 7.50 -18.91 10.08
CA PHE A 310 8.84 -18.41 9.78
C PHE A 310 8.98 -18.04 8.29
N PRO A 311 8.30 -16.96 7.84
CA PRO A 311 8.16 -16.62 6.43
C PRO A 311 9.47 -16.31 5.71
N LEU A 312 10.51 -15.83 6.42
CA LEU A 312 11.82 -15.56 5.84
C LEU A 312 12.45 -16.83 5.23
N ARG A 313 12.30 -17.98 5.91
CA ARG A 313 12.78 -19.28 5.43
C ARG A 313 12.11 -19.67 4.11
N LEU A 314 10.79 -19.51 4.01
CA LEU A 314 10.06 -19.79 2.77
C LEU A 314 10.47 -18.84 1.64
N MET A 315 10.64 -17.56 1.93
CA MET A 315 11.11 -16.56 0.97
C MET A 315 12.47 -16.95 0.37
N LEU A 316 13.46 -17.26 1.21
CA LEU A 316 14.80 -17.63 0.76
C LEU A 316 14.82 -19.00 0.06
N ARG A 317 14.00 -19.96 0.52
CA ARG A 317 13.85 -21.28 -0.14
C ARG A 317 13.26 -21.15 -1.55
N LEU A 318 12.32 -20.22 -1.77
CA LEU A 318 11.85 -19.85 -3.11
C LEU A 318 12.98 -19.24 -3.95
N GLY A 319 13.83 -18.40 -3.36
CA GLY A 319 15.01 -17.87 -4.04
C GLY A 319 15.97 -18.96 -4.52
N ALA A 320 16.23 -19.95 -3.68
CA ALA A 320 17.06 -21.10 -4.03
C ALA A 320 16.46 -21.91 -5.19
N GLU A 321 15.15 -22.19 -5.13
CA GLU A 321 14.45 -22.98 -6.15
C GLU A 321 14.59 -22.37 -7.54
N TYR A 322 14.33 -21.07 -7.63
CA TYR A 322 14.29 -20.38 -8.91
C TYR A 322 15.63 -19.76 -9.30
N ARG A 323 16.65 -19.89 -8.45
CA ARG A 323 17.95 -19.22 -8.59
C ARG A 323 17.79 -17.70 -8.71
N PHE A 324 17.05 -17.10 -7.78
CA PHE A 324 16.86 -15.65 -7.66
C PHE A 324 17.17 -15.19 -6.25
N TYR A 325 18.11 -14.25 -6.11
CA TYR A 325 18.44 -13.70 -4.81
C TYR A 325 17.67 -12.39 -4.53
N PRO A 326 17.07 -12.23 -3.34
CA PRO A 326 16.87 -13.25 -2.31
C PRO A 326 15.67 -14.18 -2.58
N CYS A 327 14.74 -13.77 -3.43
CA CYS A 327 13.59 -14.56 -3.88
C CYS A 327 13.10 -14.07 -5.25
N PRO A 328 12.36 -14.89 -6.04
CA PRO A 328 11.69 -14.40 -7.24
C PRO A 328 10.61 -13.38 -6.89
N LEU A 329 10.31 -12.46 -7.81
CA LEU A 329 9.15 -11.56 -7.72
C LEU A 329 7.90 -12.10 -8.43
N TYR A 330 8.01 -13.26 -9.08
CA TYR A 330 6.93 -13.92 -9.81
C TYR A 330 6.45 -15.19 -9.12
N SER A 331 5.19 -15.51 -9.39
CA SER A 331 4.45 -16.66 -8.90
C SER A 331 4.29 -17.69 -10.01
N VAL A 332 4.46 -18.98 -9.65
CA VAL A 332 4.27 -20.12 -10.54
C VAL A 332 3.16 -21.00 -9.96
N ARG A 333 2.12 -21.26 -10.77
CA ARG A 333 1.01 -22.15 -10.43
C ARG A 333 1.43 -23.61 -10.57
N PHE A 334 0.79 -24.50 -9.80
CA PHE A 334 0.96 -25.95 -9.91
C PHE A 334 2.42 -26.45 -9.76
N ARG A 335 3.25 -25.72 -9.00
CA ARG A 335 4.62 -26.15 -8.70
C ARG A 335 4.61 -27.17 -7.56
N LYS A 336 5.66 -27.99 -7.46
CA LYS A 336 5.89 -28.82 -6.28
C LYS A 336 6.07 -27.90 -5.05
N PRO A 337 5.40 -28.18 -3.91
CA PRO A 337 5.67 -27.47 -2.67
C PRO A 337 7.12 -27.68 -2.23
N LEU A 338 7.73 -26.63 -1.65
CA LEU A 338 9.13 -26.66 -1.20
C LEU A 338 9.28 -27.23 0.21
N PHE A 339 8.18 -27.30 0.94
CA PHE A 339 8.06 -27.92 2.24
C PHE A 339 6.81 -28.80 2.28
N GLY A 340 6.93 -29.91 3.00
CA GLY A 340 5.83 -30.83 3.29
C GLY A 340 5.49 -30.82 4.77
N GLU A 341 5.31 -32.01 5.33
CA GLU A 341 5.15 -32.17 6.77
C GLU A 341 6.37 -31.69 7.54
N ILE A 342 6.17 -31.20 8.76
CA ILE A 342 7.22 -30.48 9.51
C ILE A 342 8.43 -31.38 9.86
N GLY A 343 8.30 -32.71 9.91
CA GLY A 343 9.44 -33.59 10.20
C GLY A 343 10.20 -33.21 11.47
N HIS A 344 11.50 -33.49 11.55
CA HIS A 344 12.35 -33.18 12.71
C HIS A 344 13.19 -31.91 12.48
N THR A 345 12.58 -30.73 12.62
CA THR A 345 13.28 -29.43 12.56
C THR A 345 13.62 -28.89 13.94
N ILE A 346 14.74 -28.16 14.07
CA ILE A 346 15.08 -27.40 15.29
C ILE A 346 13.99 -26.41 15.66
N MET A 347 13.25 -25.90 14.67
CA MET A 347 12.16 -24.96 14.88
C MET A 347 11.02 -25.52 15.73
N ARG A 348 10.90 -26.85 15.90
CA ARG A 348 9.94 -27.44 16.85
C ARG A 348 10.20 -27.04 18.30
N LEU A 349 11.44 -26.68 18.64
CA LEU A 349 11.78 -26.17 19.97
C LEU A 349 11.44 -24.68 20.13
N LEU A 350 11.27 -23.97 19.01
CA LEU A 350 11.16 -22.52 18.97
C LEU A 350 9.76 -22.03 18.60
N VAL A 351 8.94 -22.90 17.98
CA VAL A 351 7.61 -22.59 17.47
C VAL A 351 6.64 -23.73 17.81
N ASP A 352 5.49 -23.38 18.38
CA ASP A 352 4.36 -24.28 18.51
C ASP A 352 3.60 -24.39 17.18
N PHE A 353 3.98 -25.36 16.35
CA PHE A 353 3.32 -25.55 15.06
C PHE A 353 1.89 -26.12 15.15
N ARG A 354 1.46 -26.60 16.32
CA ARG A 354 0.11 -27.18 16.48
C ARG A 354 -0.92 -26.09 16.73
N ASN A 355 -0.65 -25.22 17.71
CA ASN A 355 -1.61 -24.20 18.14
C ASN A 355 -1.10 -22.78 17.95
N TYR A 356 0.16 -22.58 17.54
CA TYR A 356 0.80 -21.27 17.41
C TYR A 356 0.73 -20.44 18.69
N ARG A 357 0.79 -21.09 19.87
CA ARG A 357 0.76 -20.42 21.18
C ARG A 357 2.00 -19.57 21.41
N TYR A 358 3.14 -20.01 20.88
CA TYR A 358 4.38 -19.25 20.86
C TYR A 358 5.08 -19.43 19.50
N SER A 359 5.85 -18.42 19.14
CA SER A 359 6.71 -18.39 17.96
C SER A 359 8.01 -17.69 18.31
N LEU A 360 9.01 -17.83 17.45
CA LEU A 360 10.30 -17.17 17.60
C LEU A 360 10.09 -15.64 17.63
N PRO A 361 10.53 -14.93 18.67
CA PRO A 361 10.41 -13.48 18.73
C PRO A 361 11.25 -12.85 17.63
N MET A 362 10.73 -11.77 17.03
CA MET A 362 11.40 -11.00 16.00
C MET A 362 11.69 -9.59 16.52
N VAL A 363 12.90 -9.09 16.27
CA VAL A 363 13.27 -7.69 16.52
C VAL A 363 13.43 -7.01 15.16
N PRO A 364 12.60 -6.01 14.80
CA PRO A 364 12.71 -5.35 13.51
C PRO A 364 14.11 -4.77 13.27
N GLY A 365 14.69 -5.05 12.10
CA GLY A 365 16.03 -4.58 11.71
C GLY A 365 17.20 -5.40 12.25
N LEU A 366 16.96 -6.34 13.17
CA LEU A 366 18.02 -7.23 13.67
C LEU A 366 18.53 -8.11 12.53
N THR A 367 19.85 -8.16 12.35
CA THR A 367 20.51 -8.99 11.33
C THR A 367 21.65 -9.81 11.95
N VAL A 368 21.99 -10.94 11.32
CA VAL A 368 23.08 -11.82 11.75
C VAL A 368 23.97 -12.09 10.55
N ASP A 369 25.23 -11.66 10.65
CA ASP A 369 26.21 -11.68 9.58
C ASP A 369 27.30 -12.69 9.92
N LEU A 370 27.43 -13.73 9.11
CA LEU A 370 28.47 -14.75 9.23
C LEU A 370 29.64 -14.40 8.30
N GLU A 371 30.83 -14.22 8.87
CA GLU A 371 32.10 -14.01 8.17
C GLU A 371 33.11 -15.07 8.63
N ALA A 372 34.25 -15.21 7.94
CA ALA A 372 35.18 -16.34 8.11
C ALA A 372 35.67 -16.61 9.54
N GLN A 373 35.89 -15.57 10.36
CA GLN A 373 36.32 -15.69 11.76
C GLN A 373 35.46 -14.86 12.72
N LYS A 374 34.40 -14.24 12.21
CA LYS A 374 33.59 -13.27 12.95
C LYS A 374 32.13 -13.42 12.58
N THR A 375 31.28 -13.53 13.57
CA THR A 375 29.84 -13.43 13.44
C THR A 375 29.35 -12.16 14.11
N ASN A 376 28.64 -11.30 13.38
CA ASN A 376 28.08 -10.06 13.93
C ASN A 376 26.56 -10.17 14.04
N ILE A 377 26.05 -10.16 15.26
CA ILE A 377 24.62 -10.00 15.57
C ILE A 377 24.38 -8.50 15.77
N LYS A 378 23.75 -7.86 14.80
CA LYS A 378 23.52 -6.42 14.77
C LYS A 378 22.13 -6.11 15.33
N LEU A 379 22.11 -5.39 16.45
CA LEU A 379 20.92 -4.97 17.17
C LEU A 379 20.63 -3.49 16.87
N PRO A 380 19.53 -3.15 16.17
CA PRO A 380 19.20 -1.74 15.96
C PRO A 380 18.78 -1.10 17.28
N THR A 381 19.30 0.11 17.56
CA THR A 381 18.96 0.87 18.77
C THR A 381 17.46 1.14 18.91
N THR A 382 16.76 1.30 17.78
CA THR A 382 15.30 1.45 17.70
C THR A 382 14.54 0.20 18.15
N GLY A 383 15.15 -0.99 18.04
CA GLY A 383 14.57 -2.28 18.41
C GLY A 383 14.73 -2.65 19.90
N TYR A 384 15.25 -1.76 20.74
CA TYR A 384 15.52 -2.03 22.17
C TYR A 384 14.29 -2.56 22.92
N ASN A 385 13.12 -1.94 22.73
CA ASN A 385 11.91 -2.32 23.47
C ASN A 385 11.43 -3.72 23.08
N GLU A 386 11.48 -4.05 21.78
CA GLU A 386 11.15 -5.36 21.22
C GLU A 386 12.14 -6.42 21.71
N LEU A 387 13.43 -6.09 21.75
CA LEU A 387 14.46 -6.96 22.33
C LEU A 387 14.19 -7.22 23.82
N MET A 388 13.86 -6.20 24.62
CA MET A 388 13.54 -6.39 26.04
C MET A 388 12.30 -7.28 26.24
N LYS A 389 11.27 -7.14 25.39
CA LYS A 389 10.11 -8.05 25.39
C LYS A 389 10.53 -9.49 25.10
N ALA A 390 11.45 -9.69 24.14
CA ALA A 390 11.98 -11.02 23.80
C ALA A 390 12.80 -11.60 24.96
N LEU A 391 13.72 -10.83 25.53
CA LEU A 391 14.56 -11.23 26.67
C LEU A 391 13.73 -11.62 27.88
N ASN A 392 12.72 -10.82 28.24
CA ASN A 392 11.88 -11.08 29.42
C ASN A 392 10.95 -12.29 29.23
N LYS A 393 10.65 -12.69 27.99
CA LYS A 393 9.86 -13.90 27.68
C LYS A 393 10.74 -15.15 27.48
N SER A 394 12.04 -14.97 27.28
CA SER A 394 12.99 -16.06 27.06
C SER A 394 13.32 -16.80 28.35
N ASN A 395 13.66 -18.08 28.24
CA ASN A 395 14.15 -18.89 29.36
C ASN A 395 15.57 -18.46 29.75
N GLU A 396 15.93 -18.45 31.04
CA GLU A 396 17.27 -18.05 31.52
C GLU A 396 18.43 -18.83 30.89
N HIS A 397 18.21 -20.06 30.42
CA HIS A 397 19.23 -20.89 29.78
C HIS A 397 19.22 -20.84 28.25
N VAL A 398 18.17 -20.29 27.62
CA VAL A 398 18.03 -20.26 26.16
C VAL A 398 17.49 -18.90 25.69
N LEU A 399 18.27 -18.23 24.84
CA LEU A 399 17.86 -17.01 24.16
C LEU A 399 17.81 -17.26 22.66
N ALA A 400 16.62 -17.31 22.08
CA ALA A 400 16.43 -17.50 20.64
C ALA A 400 15.64 -16.32 20.05
N ILE A 401 16.16 -15.73 18.98
CA ILE A 401 15.55 -14.59 18.30
C ILE A 401 15.72 -14.76 16.78
N GLY A 402 14.66 -14.46 16.02
CA GLY A 402 14.69 -14.46 14.57
C GLY A 402 15.25 -13.15 14.01
N ALA A 403 15.97 -13.27 12.91
CA ALA A 403 16.62 -12.17 12.20
C ALA A 403 15.80 -11.74 10.97
N CYS A 404 15.93 -10.46 10.61
CA CYS A 404 15.41 -9.91 9.37
C CYS A 404 16.35 -10.26 8.19
N PHE A 405 15.83 -10.12 6.97
CA PHE A 405 16.65 -10.18 5.77
C PHE A 405 17.71 -9.08 5.79
N ASN A 406 18.97 -9.42 5.49
CA ASN A 406 20.07 -8.46 5.43
C ASN A 406 20.33 -8.06 3.97
N GLU A 407 19.92 -6.85 3.57
CA GLU A 407 20.17 -6.30 2.23
C GLU A 407 21.67 -6.11 1.92
N THR A 408 22.53 -6.03 2.93
CA THR A 408 23.99 -5.82 2.77
C THR A 408 24.79 -7.11 2.66
N ALA A 409 24.18 -8.27 2.91
CA ALA A 409 24.84 -9.57 2.77
C ALA A 409 24.86 -10.01 1.30
N ASP A 410 25.98 -10.60 0.88
CA ASP A 410 26.15 -11.17 -0.47
C ASP A 410 25.53 -12.57 -0.60
N SER A 411 25.18 -13.19 0.53
CA SER A 411 24.57 -14.51 0.58
C SER A 411 23.70 -14.70 1.83
N HIS A 412 22.84 -15.72 1.83
CA HIS A 412 22.06 -16.15 2.99
C HIS A 412 22.09 -17.67 3.14
N LEU A 413 22.10 -18.14 4.39
CA LEU A 413 21.78 -19.53 4.71
C LEU A 413 20.35 -19.85 4.30
N ILE A 414 20.13 -21.07 3.81
CA ILE A 414 18.81 -21.60 3.50
C ILE A 414 18.63 -22.98 4.14
N CYS A 415 17.39 -23.25 4.53
CA CYS A 415 16.96 -24.55 5.02
C CYS A 415 16.19 -25.28 3.91
N VAL A 416 16.70 -26.42 3.46
CA VAL A 416 16.09 -27.25 2.42
C VAL A 416 15.53 -28.51 3.07
N GLN A 417 14.26 -28.82 2.82
CA GLN A 417 13.67 -30.09 3.20
C GLN A 417 13.83 -31.10 2.06
N ALA A 418 14.52 -32.21 2.33
CA ALA A 418 14.66 -33.33 1.41
C ALA A 418 13.37 -34.16 1.33
N GLU A 419 13.28 -35.07 0.36
CA GLU A 419 12.08 -35.89 0.13
C GLU A 419 11.76 -36.85 1.27
N ASP A 420 12.77 -37.26 2.04
CA ASP A 420 12.65 -38.06 3.26
C ASP A 420 12.22 -37.23 4.50
N GLY A 421 12.01 -35.92 4.32
CA GLY A 421 11.62 -34.99 5.37
C GLY A 421 12.77 -34.46 6.23
N GLN A 422 14.03 -34.84 5.95
CA GLN A 422 15.20 -34.30 6.64
C GLN A 422 15.51 -32.86 6.20
N TYR A 423 16.10 -32.08 7.11
CA TYR A 423 16.50 -30.70 6.84
C TYR A 423 18.00 -30.59 6.62
N GLN A 424 18.38 -29.82 5.61
CA GLN A 424 19.76 -29.59 5.24
C GLN A 424 20.04 -28.09 5.12
N THR A 425 21.24 -27.70 5.54
CA THR A 425 21.76 -26.35 5.36
C THR A 425 22.36 -26.22 3.97
N GLN A 426 21.94 -25.19 3.24
CA GLN A 426 22.62 -24.71 2.04
C GLN A 426 22.76 -23.19 2.11
N ALA A 427 23.22 -22.54 1.05
CA ALA A 427 23.22 -21.08 0.95
C ALA A 427 22.93 -20.61 -0.47
N ILE A 428 22.24 -19.47 -0.58
CA ILE A 428 22.05 -18.74 -1.82
C ILE A 428 22.92 -17.50 -1.82
N SER A 429 23.40 -17.07 -2.99
CA SER A 429 24.20 -15.86 -3.13
C SER A 429 23.71 -14.98 -4.27
N ILE A 430 24.11 -13.72 -4.22
CA ILE A 430 24.13 -12.86 -5.41
C ILE A 430 25.02 -13.55 -6.45
N HIS A 431 24.56 -13.65 -7.70
CA HIS A 431 25.27 -14.40 -8.74
C HIS A 431 26.70 -13.88 -8.92
N ASN A 432 27.65 -14.81 -9.11
CA ASN A 432 29.05 -14.54 -9.47
C ASN A 432 29.90 -13.78 -8.44
N GLN A 433 29.56 -13.82 -7.14
CA GLN A 433 30.45 -13.29 -6.09
C GLN A 433 30.85 -14.36 -5.07
N PRO A 434 32.13 -14.42 -4.66
CA PRO A 434 32.55 -15.24 -3.54
C PRO A 434 31.87 -14.75 -2.26
N ARG A 435 31.47 -15.69 -1.39
CA ARG A 435 30.77 -15.37 -0.15
C ARG A 435 31.72 -14.66 0.82
N LYS A 436 31.36 -13.45 1.25
CA LYS A 436 32.11 -12.70 2.25
C LYS A 436 31.29 -12.56 3.54
N VAL A 437 30.03 -12.22 3.38
CA VAL A 437 29.05 -12.05 4.44
C VAL A 437 27.81 -12.88 4.12
N THR A 438 27.60 -13.94 4.88
CA THR A 438 26.42 -14.79 4.76
C THR A 438 25.43 -14.47 5.88
N GLY A 439 24.25 -13.98 5.52
CA GLY A 439 23.17 -13.72 6.46
C GLY A 439 22.55 -15.00 7.03
N SER A 440 22.19 -14.97 8.31
CA SER A 440 21.48 -16.05 9.01
C SER A 440 20.06 -15.62 9.41
N CYS A 441 19.13 -16.57 9.44
CA CYS A 441 17.70 -16.31 9.67
C CYS A 441 17.33 -16.21 11.16
N PHE A 442 18.14 -16.76 12.05
CA PHE A 442 17.93 -16.67 13.50
C PHE A 442 19.24 -16.91 14.24
N PHE A 443 19.27 -16.58 15.54
CA PHE A 443 20.33 -17.03 16.43
C PHE A 443 19.76 -17.63 17.72
N ILE A 444 20.52 -18.56 18.31
CA ILE A 444 20.24 -19.19 19.60
C ILE A 444 21.51 -19.09 20.45
N PHE A 445 21.41 -18.48 21.63
CA PHE A 445 22.37 -18.71 22.71
C PHE A 445 21.82 -19.76 23.67
N SER A 446 22.63 -20.76 24.00
CA SER A 446 22.28 -21.82 24.95
C SER A 446 23.33 -21.95 26.03
N SER A 447 22.94 -21.93 27.30
CA SER A 447 23.86 -22.09 28.44
C SER A 447 24.19 -23.57 28.75
N ALA A 448 24.22 -24.42 27.72
CA ALA A 448 24.42 -25.86 27.86
C ALA A 448 25.90 -26.30 27.87
N LEU A 449 26.84 -25.35 27.78
CA LEU A 449 28.26 -25.67 27.77
C LEU A 449 28.71 -26.06 29.18
N LYS A 450 29.27 -27.27 29.31
CA LYS A 450 29.85 -27.74 30.58
C LYS A 450 31.27 -27.20 30.73
N ALA A 451 31.63 -26.78 31.95
CA ALA A 451 32.99 -26.31 32.26
C ALA A 451 34.09 -27.33 31.92
N SER A 452 33.77 -28.63 31.96
CA SER A 452 34.70 -29.71 31.60
C SER A 452 34.89 -29.93 30.10
N ALA A 453 34.21 -29.17 29.23
CA ALA A 453 34.25 -29.40 27.78
C ALA A 453 35.57 -28.93 27.12
N GLY A 454 36.38 -28.11 27.78
CA GLY A 454 37.62 -27.56 27.20
C GLY A 454 37.40 -26.46 26.14
N TYR A 455 36.18 -25.94 26.03
CA TYR A 455 35.80 -24.84 25.14
C TYR A 455 35.44 -23.59 25.94
N LEU A 456 35.75 -22.41 25.38
CA LEU A 456 35.26 -21.12 25.88
C LEU A 456 33.78 -20.94 25.50
N ALA A 457 33.48 -21.17 24.23
CA ALA A 457 32.15 -21.24 23.66
C ALA A 457 32.19 -22.06 22.37
N LYS A 458 31.02 -22.52 21.89
CA LYS A 458 30.91 -23.27 20.63
C LYS A 458 29.87 -22.63 19.72
N SER A 459 30.31 -22.12 18.57
CA SER A 459 29.48 -21.70 17.44
C SER A 459 29.17 -22.90 16.54
N SER A 460 27.97 -22.93 15.97
CA SER A 460 27.57 -23.91 14.96
C SER A 460 26.40 -23.39 14.13
N ILE A 461 26.29 -23.83 12.89
CA ILE A 461 25.13 -23.56 12.03
C ILE A 461 24.14 -24.71 12.18
N VAL A 462 22.87 -24.37 12.39
CA VAL A 462 21.77 -25.33 12.48
C VAL A 462 20.67 -24.89 11.53
N GLU A 463 20.41 -25.69 10.48
CA GLU A 463 19.50 -25.34 9.39
C GLU A 463 19.87 -24.01 8.73
N ASP A 464 19.11 -22.94 8.92
CA ASP A 464 19.39 -21.59 8.41
C ASP A 464 19.70 -20.58 9.53
N GLY A 465 20.06 -21.06 10.71
CA GLY A 465 20.35 -20.25 11.89
C GLY A 465 21.73 -20.49 12.52
N LEU A 466 22.10 -19.57 13.41
CA LEU A 466 23.30 -19.66 14.25
C LEU A 466 22.93 -20.24 15.63
N MET A 467 23.71 -21.19 16.13
CA MET A 467 23.62 -21.66 17.52
C MET A 467 24.97 -21.47 18.20
N VAL A 468 24.95 -20.80 19.36
CA VAL A 468 26.12 -20.53 20.20
C VAL A 468 25.90 -21.11 21.59
N GLN A 469 26.72 -22.08 21.95
CA GLN A 469 26.72 -22.70 23.28
C GLN A 469 27.74 -21.98 24.16
N ILE A 470 27.28 -21.45 25.29
CA ILE A 470 28.04 -20.66 26.25
C ILE A 470 27.83 -21.18 27.67
N THR A 471 28.58 -20.68 28.64
CA THR A 471 28.34 -21.01 30.05
C THR A 471 27.15 -20.21 30.61
N VAL A 472 26.69 -20.57 31.81
CA VAL A 472 25.62 -19.86 32.51
C VAL A 472 26.06 -18.44 32.89
N GLU A 473 27.32 -18.26 33.28
CA GLU A 473 27.92 -16.98 33.63
C GLU A 473 27.98 -16.05 32.41
N THR A 474 28.50 -16.52 31.28
CA THR A 474 28.54 -15.74 30.02
C THR A 474 27.12 -15.36 29.56
N MET A 475 26.14 -16.25 29.75
CA MET A 475 24.75 -15.95 29.42
C MET A 475 24.18 -14.81 30.29
N ALA A 476 24.49 -14.79 31.59
CA ALA A 476 24.06 -13.73 32.49
C ALA A 476 24.68 -12.38 32.11
N GLU A 477 25.97 -12.38 31.77
CA GLU A 477 26.69 -11.18 31.32
C GLU A 477 26.15 -10.65 29.99
N LEU A 478 25.94 -11.54 29.00
CA LEU A 478 25.36 -11.19 27.71
C LEU A 478 24.00 -10.51 27.89
N ARG A 479 23.12 -11.09 28.73
CA ARG A 479 21.82 -10.49 29.04
C ARG A 479 21.94 -9.14 29.73
N ARG A 480 22.89 -8.97 30.66
CA ARG A 480 23.16 -7.68 31.30
C ARG A 480 23.61 -6.64 30.28
N ALA A 481 24.55 -6.98 29.39
CA ALA A 481 25.03 -6.10 28.34
C ALA A 481 23.90 -5.66 27.39
N MET A 482 23.04 -6.59 26.96
CA MET A 482 21.86 -6.26 26.14
C MET A 482 20.88 -5.32 26.87
N ARG A 483 20.65 -5.50 28.18
CA ARG A 483 19.78 -4.61 28.97
C ARG A 483 20.36 -3.20 29.11
N GLU A 484 21.68 -3.11 29.24
CA GLU A 484 22.44 -1.86 29.36
C GLU A 484 22.74 -1.20 28.01
N MET A 485 22.26 -1.77 26.90
CA MET A 485 22.55 -1.32 25.53
C MET A 485 24.06 -1.23 25.23
N LYS A 486 24.82 -2.19 25.78
CA LYS A 486 26.26 -2.35 25.57
C LYS A 486 26.54 -3.49 24.61
N ASP A 487 27.59 -3.31 23.81
CA ASP A 487 28.14 -4.36 22.96
C ASP A 487 28.74 -5.48 23.82
N TYR A 488 28.71 -6.71 23.31
CA TYR A 488 29.26 -7.88 23.99
C TYR A 488 29.89 -8.83 22.97
N THR A 489 31.02 -9.43 23.30
CA THR A 489 31.72 -10.38 22.42
C THR A 489 31.93 -11.70 23.14
N VAL A 490 31.59 -12.79 22.47
CA VAL A 490 31.85 -14.16 22.91
C VAL A 490 32.95 -14.75 22.04
N THR A 491 34.03 -15.20 22.68
CA THR A 491 35.11 -15.94 22.02
C THR A 491 34.77 -17.42 21.97
N CYS A 492 34.56 -17.94 20.76
CA CYS A 492 34.29 -19.36 20.50
C CYS A 492 35.57 -20.09 20.11
N GLY A 493 35.70 -21.36 20.50
CA GLY A 493 36.89 -22.16 20.28
C GLY A 493 37.39 -22.84 21.55
N ARG A 494 38.47 -23.62 21.41
CA ARG A 494 39.09 -24.32 22.54
C ARG A 494 39.98 -23.38 23.36
N LEU A 495 40.12 -23.68 24.65
CA LEU A 495 40.98 -22.94 25.58
C LEU A 495 42.47 -22.98 25.19
N ASP A 496 42.89 -24.06 24.53
CA ASP A 496 44.29 -24.39 24.22
C ASP A 496 44.75 -23.98 22.81
N GLN A 497 43.85 -23.47 21.96
CA GLN A 497 44.14 -23.17 20.54
C GLN A 497 43.62 -21.78 20.15
N SER A 498 44.49 -20.77 20.21
CA SER A 498 44.15 -19.38 19.85
C SER A 498 43.94 -19.17 18.35
N GLU A 499 44.64 -19.92 17.49
CA GLU A 499 44.58 -19.75 16.03
C GLU A 499 43.25 -20.19 15.39
N SER A 500 42.44 -20.99 16.10
CA SER A 500 41.13 -21.48 15.62
C SER A 500 39.94 -20.79 16.31
N GLN A 501 40.15 -19.62 16.94
CA GLN A 501 39.08 -18.92 17.65
C GLN A 501 38.20 -18.12 16.69
N GLU A 502 36.89 -18.20 16.91
CA GLU A 502 35.89 -17.41 16.20
C GLU A 502 35.25 -16.41 17.17
N LEU A 503 34.96 -15.19 16.70
CA LEU A 503 34.32 -14.17 17.53
C LEU A 503 32.84 -14.05 17.19
N VAL A 504 31.97 -14.14 18.19
CA VAL A 504 30.55 -13.79 18.05
C VAL A 504 30.32 -12.45 18.75
N CYS A 505 30.13 -11.39 17.97
CA CYS A 505 29.94 -10.02 18.44
C CYS A 505 28.45 -9.65 18.40
N VAL A 506 27.89 -9.23 19.53
CA VAL A 506 26.58 -8.61 19.64
C VAL A 506 26.79 -7.11 19.71
N GLN A 507 26.33 -6.38 18.69
CA GLN A 507 26.65 -4.97 18.50
C GLN A 507 25.39 -4.13 18.34
N TRP A 508 25.31 -3.01 19.06
CA TRP A 508 24.28 -2.01 18.86
C TRP A 508 24.63 -1.13 17.67
N VAL A 509 23.71 -1.02 16.72
CA VAL A 509 23.90 -0.23 15.50
C VAL A 509 22.85 0.87 15.42
N GLU A 510 23.30 2.06 15.04
CA GLU A 510 22.38 3.11 14.61
C GLU A 510 21.79 2.73 13.26
N ASP A 511 20.47 2.63 13.23
CA ASP A 511 19.77 2.20 12.04
C ASP A 511 19.76 3.35 11.02
N LYS A 512 20.27 3.10 9.81
CA LYS A 512 19.95 3.97 8.67
C LYS A 512 18.51 3.66 8.31
N CYS A 513 17.58 4.44 8.85
CA CYS A 513 16.16 4.29 8.57
C CYS A 513 15.95 4.29 7.04
N THR A 514 15.72 3.13 6.43
CA THR A 514 15.48 3.00 4.97
C THR A 514 14.00 2.74 4.71
N VAL A 515 13.15 3.48 5.42
CA VAL A 515 11.69 3.43 5.26
C VAL A 515 11.24 4.39 4.16
N ASN A 516 10.04 4.15 3.64
CA ASN A 516 9.35 5.08 2.74
C ASN A 516 10.16 5.44 1.46
N LYS A 517 10.98 4.51 0.96
CA LYS A 517 11.70 4.63 -0.33
C LYS A 517 10.74 5.08 -1.44
N GLY A 518 11.08 6.14 -2.15
CA GLY A 518 10.30 6.74 -3.25
C GLY A 518 9.02 7.46 -2.86
N VAL A 519 8.72 7.62 -1.56
CA VAL A 519 7.53 8.36 -1.10
C VAL A 519 7.84 9.85 -1.11
N ILE A 520 6.92 10.64 -1.66
CA ILE A 520 7.01 12.10 -1.72
C ILE A 520 5.80 12.78 -1.08
N SER A 521 6.01 13.96 -0.53
CA SER A 521 4.95 14.82 0.02
C SER A 521 3.99 15.25 -1.10
N PRO A 522 2.67 15.11 -0.92
CA PRO A 522 1.69 15.65 -1.86
C PRO A 522 1.61 17.19 -1.80
N ILE A 523 2.26 17.85 -0.83
CA ILE A 523 2.21 19.31 -0.66
C ILE A 523 3.21 19.99 -1.59
N ASP A 524 4.46 19.52 -1.60
CA ASP A 524 5.59 20.19 -2.25
C ASP A 524 6.57 19.22 -2.94
N GLY A 525 6.24 17.93 -3.02
CA GLY A 525 7.07 16.92 -3.69
C GLY A 525 8.35 16.56 -2.93
N LYS A 526 8.55 17.03 -1.70
CA LYS A 526 9.73 16.68 -0.89
C LYS A 526 9.78 15.18 -0.61
N SER A 527 10.98 14.63 -0.63
CA SER A 527 11.22 13.23 -0.28
C SER A 527 10.84 12.95 1.18
N MET A 528 10.13 11.85 1.40
CA MET A 528 9.81 11.29 2.70
C MET A 528 10.64 10.04 3.02
N GLU A 529 11.68 9.79 2.22
CA GLU A 529 12.61 8.69 2.45
C GLU A 529 13.33 8.86 3.78
N SER A 530 13.49 7.75 4.51
CA SER A 530 14.15 7.73 5.82
C SER A 530 13.39 8.44 6.94
N ILE A 531 12.19 8.96 6.66
CA ILE A 531 11.34 9.62 7.65
C ILE A 531 10.37 8.60 8.25
N SER A 532 10.37 8.48 9.58
CA SER A 532 9.45 7.59 10.28
C SER A 532 8.00 8.05 10.09
N SER A 533 7.12 7.10 9.80
CA SER A 533 5.68 7.33 9.70
C SER A 533 4.88 6.35 10.55
N THR A 534 3.73 6.81 11.03
CA THR A 534 2.74 5.97 11.72
C THR A 534 1.49 5.88 10.87
N LYS A 535 1.15 4.66 10.45
CA LYS A 535 -0.11 4.38 9.75
C LYS A 535 -1.27 4.37 10.73
N MET A 536 -2.37 5.01 10.33
CA MET A 536 -3.54 5.21 11.18
C MET A 536 -4.70 4.35 10.71
N PHE A 537 -5.31 3.64 11.64
CA PHE A 537 -6.60 2.99 11.43
C PHE A 537 -7.69 3.89 12.01
N GLN A 538 -8.27 4.74 11.16
CA GLN A 538 -9.32 5.66 11.60
C GLN A 538 -10.68 4.93 11.64
N LYS A 539 -11.25 4.80 12.85
CA LYS A 539 -12.60 4.24 13.05
C LYS A 539 -13.71 5.20 12.56
N SER A 540 -13.43 6.50 12.56
CA SER A 540 -14.39 7.55 12.22
C SER A 540 -14.27 7.95 10.76
N GLU A 541 -15.36 7.86 10.01
CA GLU A 541 -15.43 8.28 8.61
C GLU A 541 -16.13 9.64 8.51
N TYR A 542 -15.50 10.59 7.80
CA TYR A 542 -16.10 11.88 7.51
C TYR A 542 -16.66 11.84 6.09
N LYS A 543 -17.97 12.01 5.96
CA LYS A 543 -18.70 11.85 4.69
C LYS A 543 -19.53 13.08 4.40
N GLU A 544 -19.50 13.53 3.15
CA GLU A 544 -20.30 14.65 2.67
C GLU A 544 -20.39 14.60 1.14
N ASN A 545 -21.50 15.02 0.55
CA ASN A 545 -21.68 15.07 -0.92
C ASN A 545 -21.36 13.75 -1.67
N GLY A 546 -21.61 12.60 -1.04
CA GLY A 546 -21.29 11.27 -1.62
C GLY A 546 -19.79 10.94 -1.67
N LYS A 547 -18.96 11.69 -0.94
CA LYS A 547 -17.51 11.48 -0.81
C LYS A 547 -17.13 11.18 0.63
N ILE A 548 -15.96 10.57 0.83
CA ILE A 548 -15.37 10.29 2.14
C ILE A 548 -13.97 10.88 2.18
N ILE A 549 -13.59 11.56 3.27
CA ILE A 549 -12.18 11.90 3.54
C ILE A 549 -11.64 11.02 4.67
N ARG A 550 -10.46 10.43 4.44
CA ARG A 550 -9.77 9.56 5.42
C ARG A 550 -8.36 10.05 5.71
N TRP A 551 -7.98 10.06 6.98
CA TRP A 551 -6.59 10.17 7.41
C TRP A 551 -5.95 8.78 7.45
N THR A 552 -4.80 8.62 6.81
CA THR A 552 -4.16 7.30 6.63
C THR A 552 -2.78 7.19 7.26
N GLU A 553 -2.05 8.29 7.36
CA GLU A 553 -0.65 8.29 7.79
C GLU A 553 -0.22 9.64 8.34
N VAL A 554 0.76 9.63 9.26
CA VAL A 554 1.46 10.82 9.73
C VAL A 554 2.97 10.58 9.69
N PHE A 555 3.72 11.58 9.22
CA PHE A 555 5.18 11.62 9.16
C PHE A 555 5.70 12.60 10.20
N PHE A 556 6.80 12.24 10.87
CA PHE A 556 7.47 13.11 11.85
C PHE A 556 8.80 13.60 11.25
N LEU A 557 8.79 14.82 10.72
CA LEU A 557 9.85 15.39 9.86
C LEU A 557 11.05 15.93 10.65
N GLN A 558 10.80 16.52 11.81
CA GLN A 558 11.84 17.05 12.68
C GLN A 558 11.59 16.55 14.10
N ARG A 559 12.44 15.62 14.53
CA ARG A 559 12.61 15.21 15.91
C ARG A 559 14.06 15.58 16.20
N GLY A 560 14.33 16.51 17.12
CA GLY A 560 15.68 16.64 17.64
C GLY A 560 16.16 15.28 18.17
N ASP A 561 17.47 15.07 18.26
CA ASP A 561 18.08 13.91 18.90
C ASP A 561 17.64 13.85 20.38
N LEU A 562 16.44 13.31 20.61
CA LEU A 562 15.85 13.22 21.93
C LEU A 562 16.14 11.84 22.52
N PRO A 563 16.74 11.78 23.74
CA PRO A 563 16.58 10.62 24.59
C PRO A 563 15.09 10.41 24.89
N LYS A 564 14.69 9.14 24.96
CA LYS A 564 13.34 8.63 25.29
C LYS A 564 12.49 9.59 26.15
N ARG A 565 11.53 10.32 25.54
CA ARG A 565 10.47 11.07 26.26
C ARG A 565 9.54 10.09 27.00
N GLY A 566 9.04 10.49 28.17
CA GLY A 566 8.14 9.67 29.00
C GLY A 566 6.80 9.38 28.33
N ALA A 567 6.17 8.25 28.71
CA ALA A 567 4.91 7.76 28.12
C ALA A 567 3.74 8.77 28.15
N SER A 568 3.73 9.68 29.13
CA SER A 568 2.70 10.72 29.29
C SER A 568 2.74 11.78 28.19
N GLU A 569 3.93 12.19 27.74
CA GLU A 569 4.06 13.23 26.72
C GLU A 569 3.73 12.71 25.32
N SER A 570 4.06 11.45 25.03
CA SER A 570 3.68 10.79 23.77
C SER A 570 2.15 10.77 23.57
N ALA A 571 1.39 10.51 24.64
CA ALA A 571 -0.06 10.45 24.59
C ALA A 571 -0.72 11.81 24.29
N GLU A 572 -0.14 12.90 24.77
CA GLU A 572 -0.62 14.26 24.48
C GLU A 572 -0.36 14.65 23.02
N HIS A 573 0.79 14.26 22.46
CA HIS A 573 1.09 14.44 21.02
C HIS A 573 0.13 13.66 20.13
N ASP A 574 -0.18 12.41 20.49
CA ASP A 574 -1.13 11.58 19.74
C ASP A 574 -2.54 12.20 19.75
N ARG A 575 -2.99 12.68 20.91
CA ARG A 575 -4.29 13.38 21.05
C ARG A 575 -4.35 14.67 20.23
N LEU A 576 -3.28 15.47 20.23
CA LEU A 576 -3.22 16.68 19.43
C LEU A 576 -3.25 16.36 17.93
N THR A 577 -2.49 15.35 17.51
CA THR A 577 -2.46 14.88 16.11
C THR A 577 -3.85 14.46 15.65
N GLU A 578 -4.58 13.70 16.47
CA GLU A 578 -5.96 13.29 16.16
C GLU A 578 -6.92 14.49 16.09
N ARG A 579 -6.80 15.46 17.00
CA ARG A 579 -7.61 16.69 16.98
C ARG A 579 -7.37 17.51 15.72
N ILE A 580 -6.12 17.64 15.28
CA ILE A 580 -5.74 18.33 14.04
C ILE A 580 -6.28 17.58 12.82
N ALA A 581 -6.13 16.26 12.76
CA ALA A 581 -6.66 15.45 11.68
C ALA A 581 -8.19 15.60 11.55
N ARG A 582 -8.90 15.54 12.68
CA ARG A 582 -10.35 15.76 12.74
C ARG A 582 -10.75 17.16 12.27
N ALA A 583 -10.03 18.19 12.71
CA ALA A 583 -10.28 19.57 12.30
C ALA A 583 -10.10 19.77 10.79
N PHE A 584 -9.05 19.20 10.21
CA PHE A 584 -8.80 19.22 8.77
C PHE A 584 -9.93 18.54 7.99
N CYS A 585 -10.34 17.33 8.40
CA CYS A 585 -11.44 16.61 7.75
C CYS A 585 -12.74 17.41 7.78
N LEU A 586 -13.13 17.95 8.95
CA LEU A 586 -14.37 18.71 9.11
C LEU A 586 -14.39 20.00 8.27
N ALA A 587 -13.27 20.72 8.20
CA ALA A 587 -13.15 21.93 7.39
C ALA A 587 -13.31 21.66 5.89
N LEU A 588 -12.84 20.51 5.40
CA LEU A 588 -12.90 20.15 3.98
C LEU A 588 -14.16 19.37 3.58
N CYS A 589 -14.95 18.84 4.53
CA CYS A 589 -16.20 18.12 4.24
C CYS A 589 -17.11 18.81 3.21
N PRO A 590 -17.44 20.12 3.35
CA PRO A 590 -18.31 20.81 2.39
C PRO A 590 -17.73 20.87 0.96
N HIS A 591 -16.43 20.66 0.81
CA HIS A 591 -15.68 20.86 -0.42
C HIS A 591 -15.21 19.55 -1.09
N LEU A 592 -15.46 18.38 -0.50
CA LEU A 592 -14.90 17.11 -0.99
C LEU A 592 -15.23 16.80 -2.44
N LYS A 593 -16.47 17.10 -2.88
CA LYS A 593 -16.88 16.89 -4.27
C LYS A 593 -16.08 17.76 -5.25
N LEU A 594 -15.93 19.05 -4.95
CA LEU A 594 -15.17 19.99 -5.77
C LEU A 594 -13.68 19.63 -5.80
N LEU A 595 -13.09 19.32 -4.63
CA LEU A 595 -11.69 18.88 -4.54
C LEU A 595 -11.45 17.64 -5.41
N LYS A 596 -12.36 16.67 -5.38
CA LYS A 596 -12.29 15.45 -6.19
C LYS A 596 -12.43 15.74 -7.69
N GLU A 597 -13.36 16.62 -8.08
CA GLU A 597 -13.58 17.04 -9.47
C GLU A 597 -12.40 17.83 -10.05
N ASP A 598 -11.69 18.58 -9.21
CA ASP A 598 -10.45 19.30 -9.54
C ASP A 598 -9.20 18.38 -9.51
N GLY A 599 -9.37 17.07 -9.27
CA GLY A 599 -8.27 16.09 -9.27
C GLY A 599 -7.41 16.07 -7.99
N MET A 600 -7.84 16.74 -6.92
CA MET A 600 -7.15 16.75 -5.62
C MET A 600 -7.69 15.65 -4.71
N ALA A 601 -7.23 14.42 -4.92
CA ALA A 601 -7.71 13.26 -4.16
C ALA A 601 -6.71 12.69 -3.13
N LYS A 602 -5.43 13.06 -3.22
CA LYS A 602 -4.43 12.87 -2.16
C LYS A 602 -4.04 14.24 -1.61
N LEU A 603 -4.25 14.47 -0.33
CA LEU A 603 -4.02 15.75 0.33
C LEU A 603 -2.94 15.58 1.41
N GLY A 604 -2.15 16.62 1.63
CA GLY A 604 -1.23 16.70 2.76
C GLY A 604 -1.52 17.92 3.62
N LEU A 605 -1.32 17.79 4.93
CA LEU A 605 -1.28 18.88 5.90
C LEU A 605 0.03 18.78 6.67
N ARG A 606 0.92 19.75 6.51
CA ARG A 606 2.14 19.86 7.33
C ARG A 606 1.94 20.95 8.37
N VAL A 607 2.17 20.61 9.64
CA VAL A 607 2.05 21.52 10.78
C VAL A 607 3.42 21.66 11.42
N ALA A 608 3.85 22.90 11.61
CA ALA A 608 5.10 23.25 12.28
C ALA A 608 4.79 23.94 13.61
N PHE A 609 5.40 23.43 14.67
CA PHE A 609 5.37 24.02 16.00
C PHE A 609 6.77 24.55 16.29
N GLU A 610 6.97 25.86 16.14
CA GLU A 610 8.21 26.54 16.52
C GLU A 610 8.00 27.32 17.82
N SER A 611 9.09 27.76 18.45
CA SER A 611 9.07 28.40 19.78
C SER A 611 8.34 29.74 19.83
N GLN A 612 8.11 30.40 18.70
CA GLN A 612 7.40 31.68 18.59
C GLN A 612 6.36 31.76 17.47
N GLU A 613 6.36 30.80 16.53
CA GLU A 613 5.40 30.76 15.43
C GLU A 613 4.82 29.35 15.27
N VAL A 614 3.52 29.30 15.00
CA VAL A 614 2.78 28.07 14.76
C VAL A 614 2.07 28.23 13.44
N GLY A 615 2.39 27.36 12.48
CA GLY A 615 1.90 27.46 11.11
C GLY A 615 1.51 26.11 10.53
N PHE A 616 0.68 26.15 9.50
CA PHE A 616 0.38 24.97 8.70
C PHE A 616 0.45 25.30 7.20
N VAL A 617 0.75 24.28 6.41
CA VAL A 617 0.62 24.31 4.96
C VAL A 617 -0.20 23.10 4.52
N ALA A 618 -1.08 23.30 3.54
CA ALA A 618 -1.90 22.24 2.98
C ALA A 618 -1.76 22.22 1.45
N GLY A 619 -1.67 21.03 0.88
CA GLY A 619 -1.44 20.88 -0.56
C GLY A 619 -1.87 19.53 -1.13
N SER A 620 -1.86 19.45 -2.45
CA SER A 620 -2.17 18.27 -3.25
C SER A 620 -1.40 18.34 -4.56
N ASN A 621 -1.00 17.20 -5.11
CA ASN A 621 -0.29 17.11 -6.39
C ASN A 621 1.00 17.98 -6.47
N GLY A 622 1.68 18.19 -5.35
CA GLY A 622 2.90 19.01 -5.26
C GLY A 622 2.64 20.52 -5.29
N LEU A 623 1.39 20.95 -5.11
CA LEU A 623 0.96 22.34 -5.11
C LEU A 623 0.14 22.68 -3.86
N PRO A 624 0.16 23.95 -3.40
CA PRO A 624 -0.73 24.42 -2.34
C PRO A 624 -2.21 24.30 -2.73
N LEU A 625 -3.08 24.08 -1.74
CA LEU A 625 -4.53 24.13 -1.97
C LEU A 625 -4.97 25.54 -2.39
N PRO A 626 -5.99 25.67 -3.27
CA PRO A 626 -6.58 26.96 -3.61
C PRO A 626 -7.03 27.77 -2.39
N ALA A 627 -6.86 29.11 -2.46
CA ALA A 627 -7.08 30.04 -1.33
C ALA A 627 -8.46 29.89 -0.64
N ARG A 628 -9.52 29.57 -1.40
CA ARG A 628 -10.86 29.30 -0.83
C ARG A 628 -10.88 28.20 0.22
N TYR A 629 -10.06 27.16 0.06
CA TYR A 629 -9.97 26.06 1.02
C TYR A 629 -9.04 26.40 2.19
N LEU A 630 -7.96 27.16 1.94
CA LEU A 630 -7.06 27.64 2.99
C LEU A 630 -7.79 28.54 3.99
N ASN A 631 -8.65 29.45 3.52
CA ASN A 631 -9.46 30.30 4.40
C ASN A 631 -10.41 29.48 5.31
N ALA A 632 -10.99 28.40 4.78
CA ALA A 632 -11.84 27.50 5.57
C ALA A 632 -11.00 26.76 6.61
N LEU A 633 -9.81 26.30 6.24
CA LEU A 633 -8.86 25.63 7.13
C LEU A 633 -8.38 26.54 8.27
N ASP A 634 -8.05 27.80 8.00
CA ASP A 634 -7.58 28.76 9.00
C ASP A 634 -8.54 28.88 10.19
N SER A 635 -9.84 29.02 9.89
CA SER A 635 -10.88 29.20 10.90
C SER A 635 -11.04 28.02 11.87
N VAL A 636 -10.64 26.81 11.43
CA VAL A 636 -10.82 25.56 12.19
C VAL A 636 -9.51 25.05 12.79
N LEU A 637 -8.40 25.16 12.05
CA LEU A 637 -7.10 24.62 12.48
C LEU A 637 -6.40 25.52 13.48
N ILE A 638 -6.38 26.85 13.27
CA ILE A 638 -5.61 27.77 14.12
C ILE A 638 -5.96 27.60 15.61
N PRO A 639 -7.24 27.55 16.04
CA PRO A 639 -7.58 27.35 17.44
C PRO A 639 -7.10 26.02 18.01
N VAL A 640 -7.09 24.95 17.19
CA VAL A 640 -6.67 23.62 17.61
C VAL A 640 -5.16 23.56 17.77
N ILE A 641 -4.41 24.12 16.82
CA ILE A 641 -2.94 24.08 16.86
C ILE A 641 -2.43 24.98 18.01
N GLN A 642 -3.05 26.14 18.24
CA GLN A 642 -2.72 27.03 19.36
C GLN A 642 -3.07 26.44 20.74
N SER A 643 -3.99 25.48 20.81
CA SER A 643 -4.40 24.86 22.10
C SER A 643 -3.31 24.02 22.78
N ARG A 644 -2.20 23.69 22.10
CA ARG A 644 -1.04 23.00 22.69
C ARG A 644 -0.40 23.82 23.81
N GLY A 645 -0.52 25.15 23.77
CA GLY A 645 0.14 26.08 24.69
C GLY A 645 1.66 26.13 24.48
N HIS A 646 2.29 27.28 24.76
CA HIS A 646 3.75 27.40 24.70
C HIS A 646 4.33 26.96 26.05
N LYS A 647 4.98 25.79 26.09
CA LYS A 647 5.82 25.41 27.24
C LYS A 647 7.25 25.86 26.99
N ARG A 648 7.84 26.57 27.96
CA ARG A 648 9.22 27.06 27.87
C ARG A 648 10.15 25.84 27.78
N GLY A 649 10.85 25.69 26.66
CA GLY A 649 11.77 24.56 26.40
C GLY A 649 11.24 23.45 25.49
N ASP A 650 10.07 23.60 24.87
CA ASP A 650 9.61 22.63 23.86
C ASP A 650 10.46 22.76 22.57
N GLU A 651 11.04 21.63 22.13
CA GLU A 651 11.77 21.56 20.87
C GLU A 651 10.84 21.78 19.66
N PRO A 652 11.36 22.39 18.58
CA PRO A 652 10.62 22.53 17.35
C PRO A 652 10.25 21.16 16.80
N PHE A 653 8.99 21.01 16.40
CA PHE A 653 8.45 19.75 15.93
C PHE A 653 7.60 19.98 14.70
N VAL A 654 7.86 19.17 13.66
CA VAL A 654 7.15 19.24 12.39
C VAL A 654 6.55 17.88 12.07
N MET A 655 5.26 17.87 11.76
CA MET A 655 4.54 16.67 11.34
C MET A 655 3.76 16.90 10.05
N GLU A 656 3.61 15.86 9.24
CA GLU A 656 2.81 15.89 8.02
C GLU A 656 1.80 14.76 7.98
N LEU A 657 0.52 15.10 7.86
CA LEU A 657 -0.61 14.18 7.82
C LEU A 657 -1.08 13.98 6.39
N ILE A 658 -1.35 12.72 6.01
CA ILE A 658 -1.80 12.34 4.67
C ILE A 658 -3.27 11.93 4.67
N PHE A 659 -4.04 12.55 3.78
CA PHE A 659 -5.48 12.30 3.63
C PHE A 659 -5.84 11.89 2.20
N TYR A 660 -6.91 11.12 2.07
CA TYR A 660 -7.46 10.71 0.78
C TYR A 660 -8.95 11.00 0.68
N ILE A 661 -9.38 11.48 -0.49
CA ILE A 661 -10.80 11.65 -0.86
C ILE A 661 -11.25 10.47 -1.73
N LEU A 662 -12.23 9.73 -1.21
CA LEU A 662 -12.81 8.52 -1.78
C LEU A 662 -14.28 8.73 -2.18
N GLU A 663 -14.76 7.89 -3.08
CA GLU A 663 -16.19 7.71 -3.33
C GLU A 663 -16.85 6.99 -2.16
N ASN A 664 -18.06 7.41 -1.78
CA ASN A 664 -18.85 6.69 -0.78
C ASN A 664 -19.49 5.45 -1.44
N ILE A 665 -18.95 4.28 -1.14
CA ILE A 665 -19.46 2.97 -1.56
C ILE A 665 -20.51 2.52 -0.55
N THR A 666 -21.69 2.11 -1.03
CA THR A 666 -22.83 1.67 -0.21
C THR A 666 -23.03 0.17 -0.28
#